data_AF-A0A926VMH8-F1
#
_entry.id   AF-A0A926VMH8-F1
#
_cell.length_a   1.000
_cell.length_b   1.000
_cell.length_c   1.000
_cell.angle_alpha   90.00
_cell.angle_beta   90.00
_cell.angle_gamma   90.00
#
_symmetry.space_group_name_H-M   'P 1'
#
loop_
_entity.id
_entity.type
_entity.pdbx_description
1 polymer ?
#
loop_
_entity_poly.entity_id
_entity_poly.type
_entity_poly.pdbx_seq_one_letter_code
_entity_poly.pdbx_strand_id
1 'polypeptide(L)'
;MEKPEKINYKPEPIDTSKVTLTAEILKLTEILSKNTHEIWAQQRLADGWQYGPQRDDTRKEHPGLVAYEDLPESEKHYDRIIVLQVLKALLALGYHIEANGTAAENLAVTDDKDLDMVLEVLQDSCGMNLVSLLAIQRQTIGLKPRTSDIYRVLGDQILQLGEPLMAYDVLAIGLKHWPNDVRLQQLLALSLARSGATVRANSILLQLLECGHRDEETLGLLARTHKDLWKQATDLEEQNRQLRLAAEGYEQAYQLSGSHYPGINAATMAMLMGNEERAKVLAEEVRQKCLQKLKPQSQRSSDEYWLLATLGEAALILREWSEAEDWYGQAAQVGQGRYGDLSSTRRNATILVQYLEGDTGRIKQWFHIPRVVVFSGHMIDQPDRTTLRFPPHLESTVYKAILDRLKKLDARLGYASAACGSDILFLEAILELKGEIHIVLPYDREQFIKDSVDIVPGSKWVERFEKLLDRATETIVASNRKLQETNVLYEYANRLLHGLAKMRAEQLETELVPLAVWNGQPGGPGGTASAIEHWQSWGYDVEVIDLESILRSFVDTQDSSVISDGSLANHRELTNKECGRQIKALLFADVVHYSHLTEDQIFPFVQYFLGGVAEMSAQSAYGPIMKNTWGDALYFVFSNVRDAGLFALDLCDFVQSTDWTEKGLPEGLNLRIALHAGPVYRHIDPITGKINYIGTHVSHTARIEPITPPGKVYASQAFAAIASCDEVCELTCDYVGQTPWAKGYGTFPTYHVRRRQVDRA
;
A
#
# COMPACT_ATOMS: atom_id res chain seq x y z
N MET A 1 5.04 -16.20 -64.57
CA MET A 1 4.82 -15.36 -63.38
C MET A 1 5.66 -15.95 -62.26
N GLU A 2 6.79 -15.31 -61.94
CA GLU A 2 7.61 -15.68 -60.78
C GLU A 2 6.84 -15.38 -59.49
N LYS A 3 6.95 -16.27 -58.49
CA LYS A 3 6.39 -16.01 -57.16
C LYS A 3 7.16 -14.84 -56.54
N PRO A 4 6.47 -13.83 -55.96
CA PRO A 4 7.15 -12.73 -55.32
C PRO A 4 8.02 -13.25 -54.16
N GLU A 5 9.25 -12.73 -54.07
CA GLU A 5 10.16 -13.00 -52.96
C GLU A 5 9.49 -12.66 -51.62
N LYS A 6 9.69 -13.52 -50.61
CA LYS A 6 9.23 -13.25 -49.24
C LYS A 6 9.94 -12.01 -48.71
N ILE A 7 9.24 -10.89 -48.66
CA ILE A 7 9.71 -9.67 -47.98
C ILE A 7 9.82 -9.98 -46.49
N ASN A 8 11.04 -10.02 -45.96
CA ASN A 8 11.31 -10.18 -44.53
C ASN A 8 11.14 -8.81 -43.82
N TYR A 9 9.91 -8.32 -43.74
CA TYR A 9 9.57 -7.09 -43.04
C TYR A 9 9.36 -7.36 -41.55
N LYS A 10 10.07 -6.61 -40.69
CA LYS A 10 9.92 -6.65 -39.23
C LYS A 10 9.51 -5.24 -38.76
N PRO A 11 8.32 -5.06 -38.17
CA PRO A 11 7.89 -3.75 -37.70
C PRO A 11 8.67 -3.33 -36.43
N GLU A 12 9.09 -2.06 -36.39
CA GLU A 12 9.79 -1.44 -35.26
C GLU A 12 9.09 -0.11 -34.88
N PRO A 13 7.95 -0.17 -34.15
CA PRO A 13 7.24 1.04 -33.72
C PRO A 13 8.01 1.80 -32.63
N ILE A 14 7.68 3.08 -32.45
CA ILE A 14 8.22 3.92 -31.36
C ILE A 14 7.84 3.28 -30.01
N ASP A 15 8.81 3.16 -29.11
CA ASP A 15 8.56 2.65 -27.76
C ASP A 15 7.76 3.65 -26.93
N THR A 16 6.48 3.34 -26.74
CA THR A 16 5.52 4.15 -25.99
C THR A 16 5.32 3.65 -24.55
N SER A 17 6.09 2.65 -24.10
CA SER A 17 5.89 1.99 -22.80
C SER A 17 6.14 2.89 -21.58
N LYS A 18 6.82 4.02 -21.77
CA LYS A 18 7.18 4.99 -20.73
C LYS A 18 6.27 6.22 -20.68
N VAL A 19 5.29 6.30 -21.57
CA VAL A 19 4.41 7.46 -21.71
C VAL A 19 3.22 7.34 -20.77
N THR A 20 3.07 8.33 -19.89
CA THR A 20 1.91 8.45 -19.00
C THR A 20 0.88 9.38 -19.65
N LEU A 21 -0.38 8.94 -19.70
CA LEU A 21 -1.47 9.72 -20.27
C LEU A 21 -2.21 10.45 -19.15
N THR A 22 -2.42 11.76 -19.33
CA THR A 22 -3.30 12.54 -18.45
C THR A 22 -4.77 12.32 -18.86
N ALA A 23 -5.72 12.63 -17.98
CA ALA A 23 -7.15 12.52 -18.33
C ALA A 23 -7.55 13.39 -19.54
N GLU A 24 -6.91 14.54 -19.71
CA GLU A 24 -7.11 15.40 -20.89
C GLU A 24 -6.72 14.68 -22.19
N ILE A 25 -5.60 13.95 -22.16
CA ILE A 25 -5.12 13.18 -23.31
C ILE A 25 -6.00 11.95 -23.55
N LEU A 26 -6.55 11.34 -22.49
CA LEU A 26 -7.54 10.26 -22.62
C LEU A 26 -8.84 10.76 -23.28
N LYS A 27 -9.35 11.94 -22.90
CA LYS A 27 -10.52 12.56 -23.57
C LYS A 27 -10.22 12.90 -25.02
N LEU A 28 -9.03 13.44 -25.28
CA LEU A 28 -8.54 13.69 -26.64
C LEU A 28 -8.50 12.40 -27.47
N THR A 29 -8.15 11.26 -26.86
CA THR A 29 -8.09 9.96 -27.54
C THR A 29 -9.42 9.60 -28.19
N GLU A 30 -10.55 9.73 -27.49
CA GLU A 30 -11.84 9.37 -28.09
C GLU A 30 -12.31 10.38 -29.13
N ILE A 31 -12.11 11.68 -28.88
CA ILE A 31 -12.48 12.74 -29.84
C ILE A 31 -11.76 12.47 -31.17
N LEU A 32 -10.47 12.14 -31.08
CA LEU A 32 -9.67 11.79 -32.23
C LEU A 32 -10.08 10.43 -32.80
N SER A 33 -10.50 9.45 -32.00
CA SER A 33 -10.95 8.12 -32.49
C SER A 33 -12.24 8.24 -33.29
N LYS A 34 -13.22 8.97 -32.76
CA LYS A 34 -14.43 9.35 -33.49
C LYS A 34 -14.07 10.08 -34.78
N ASN A 35 -13.19 11.07 -34.71
CA ASN A 35 -12.77 11.81 -35.90
C ASN A 35 -12.05 10.92 -36.92
N THR A 36 -11.23 9.95 -36.48
CA THR A 36 -10.58 8.95 -37.34
C THR A 36 -11.62 8.11 -38.08
N HIS A 37 -12.66 7.65 -37.38
CA HIS A 37 -13.78 6.95 -38.00
C HIS A 37 -14.54 7.83 -39.00
N GLU A 38 -14.89 9.06 -38.64
CA GLU A 38 -15.59 10.00 -39.52
C GLU A 38 -14.77 10.29 -40.80
N ILE A 39 -13.45 10.44 -40.68
CA ILE A 39 -12.55 10.61 -41.85
C ILE A 39 -12.54 9.35 -42.72
N TRP A 40 -12.43 8.17 -42.10
CA TRP A 40 -12.48 6.90 -42.82
C TRP A 40 -13.82 6.72 -43.57
N ALA A 41 -14.94 7.00 -42.89
CA ALA A 41 -16.28 6.90 -43.44
C ALA A 41 -16.48 7.90 -44.59
N GLN A 42 -16.05 9.15 -44.40
CA GLN A 42 -16.07 10.19 -45.43
C GLN A 42 -15.30 9.76 -46.68
N GLN A 43 -14.08 9.22 -46.51
CA GLN A 43 -13.26 8.74 -47.62
C GLN A 43 -13.93 7.56 -48.34
N ARG A 44 -14.48 6.61 -47.60
CA ARG A 44 -15.17 5.45 -48.18
C ARG A 44 -16.42 5.85 -48.95
N LEU A 45 -17.23 6.75 -48.41
CA LEU A 45 -18.40 7.31 -49.11
C LEU A 45 -17.97 8.04 -50.39
N ALA A 46 -16.88 8.83 -50.35
CA ALA A 46 -16.33 9.50 -51.52
C ALA A 46 -15.81 8.51 -52.59
N ASP A 47 -15.26 7.38 -52.16
CA ASP A 47 -14.83 6.27 -53.02
C ASP A 47 -16.02 5.45 -53.57
N GLY A 48 -17.25 5.86 -53.28
CA GLY A 48 -18.50 5.23 -53.74
C GLY A 48 -18.91 4.00 -52.95
N TRP A 49 -18.43 3.87 -51.70
CA TRP A 49 -18.92 2.84 -50.78
C TRP A 49 -20.24 3.26 -50.13
N GLN A 50 -21.03 2.27 -49.74
CA GLN A 50 -22.32 2.46 -49.07
C GLN A 50 -22.47 1.46 -47.92
N TYR A 51 -23.41 1.72 -47.01
CA TYR A 51 -23.72 0.79 -45.94
C TYR A 51 -24.22 -0.56 -46.50
N GLY A 52 -23.74 -1.66 -45.92
CA GLY A 52 -24.29 -3.00 -46.12
C GLY A 52 -24.00 -3.90 -44.91
N PRO A 53 -24.81 -4.92 -44.66
CA PRO A 53 -24.73 -5.73 -43.43
C PRO A 53 -23.44 -6.56 -43.33
N GLN A 54 -22.72 -6.74 -44.44
CA GLN A 54 -21.41 -7.38 -44.52
C GLN A 54 -20.56 -6.63 -45.52
N ARG A 55 -19.24 -6.79 -45.41
CA ARG A 55 -18.30 -6.16 -46.34
C ARG A 55 -18.36 -6.87 -47.70
N ASP A 56 -18.62 -6.12 -48.75
CA ASP A 56 -18.58 -6.59 -50.15
C ASP A 56 -17.84 -5.56 -51.02
N ASP A 57 -16.60 -5.88 -51.36
CA ASP A 57 -15.72 -4.98 -52.13
C ASP A 57 -16.19 -4.80 -53.59
N THR A 58 -16.99 -5.74 -54.13
CA THR A 58 -17.52 -5.66 -55.50
C THR A 58 -18.69 -4.69 -55.56
N ARG A 59 -19.59 -4.76 -54.58
CA ARG A 59 -20.72 -3.84 -54.43
C ARG A 59 -20.36 -2.54 -53.70
N LYS A 60 -19.12 -2.45 -53.21
CA LYS A 60 -18.61 -1.40 -52.34
C LYS A 60 -19.51 -1.19 -51.11
N GLU A 61 -19.81 -2.27 -50.41
CA GLU A 61 -20.61 -2.26 -49.18
C GLU A 61 -19.71 -2.50 -47.96
N HIS A 62 -19.92 -1.75 -46.87
CA HIS A 62 -19.18 -1.96 -45.62
C HIS A 62 -20.09 -1.77 -44.39
N PRO A 63 -20.06 -2.66 -43.38
CA PRO A 63 -20.92 -2.60 -42.20
C PRO A 63 -20.58 -1.43 -41.28
N GLY A 64 -19.32 -1.00 -41.27
CA GLY A 64 -18.84 0.16 -40.50
C GLY A 64 -19.29 1.53 -41.02
N LEU A 65 -20.01 1.64 -42.16
CA LEU A 65 -20.51 2.93 -42.66
C LEU A 65 -21.77 3.40 -41.91
N VAL A 66 -21.61 3.56 -40.61
CA VAL A 66 -22.60 4.06 -39.64
C VAL A 66 -21.96 5.15 -38.78
N ALA A 67 -22.76 5.86 -37.97
CA ALA A 67 -22.22 6.81 -37.00
C ALA A 67 -21.29 6.08 -36.02
N TYR A 68 -20.26 6.77 -35.52
CA TYR A 68 -19.31 6.18 -34.58
C TYR A 68 -20.01 5.54 -33.37
N GLU A 69 -21.08 6.17 -32.86
CA GLU A 69 -21.87 5.67 -31.74
C GLU A 69 -22.50 4.29 -31.99
N ASP A 70 -22.82 3.98 -33.25
CA ASP A 70 -23.51 2.76 -33.69
C ASP A 70 -22.54 1.62 -34.07
N LEU A 71 -21.22 1.85 -33.99
CA LEU A 71 -20.22 0.83 -34.25
C LEU A 71 -20.20 -0.26 -33.17
N PRO A 72 -19.86 -1.52 -33.53
CA PRO A 72 -19.48 -2.52 -32.55
C PRO A 72 -18.26 -2.07 -31.73
N GLU A 73 -18.22 -2.40 -30.43
CA GLU A 73 -17.10 -2.03 -29.55
C GLU A 73 -15.74 -2.55 -30.05
N SER A 74 -15.70 -3.70 -30.72
CA SER A 74 -14.46 -4.22 -31.31
C SER A 74 -13.86 -3.29 -32.38
N GLU A 75 -14.70 -2.57 -33.12
CA GLU A 75 -14.26 -1.61 -34.15
C GLU A 75 -13.87 -0.28 -33.51
N LYS A 76 -14.65 0.23 -32.54
CA LYS A 76 -14.27 1.42 -31.76
C LYS A 76 -12.93 1.24 -31.06
N HIS A 77 -12.68 0.05 -30.51
CA HIS A 77 -11.42 -0.33 -29.87
C HIS A 77 -10.23 -0.24 -30.83
N TYR A 78 -10.41 -0.62 -32.10
CA TYR A 78 -9.37 -0.51 -33.11
C TYR A 78 -8.98 0.95 -33.38
N ASP A 79 -9.97 1.85 -33.51
CA ASP A 79 -9.72 3.29 -33.67
C ASP A 79 -9.04 3.89 -32.43
N ARG A 80 -9.50 3.52 -31.23
CA ARG A 80 -8.90 3.94 -29.95
C ARG A 80 -7.44 3.52 -29.85
N ILE A 81 -7.10 2.28 -30.20
CA ILE A 81 -5.71 1.80 -30.21
C ILE A 81 -4.86 2.66 -31.14
N ILE A 82 -5.32 2.91 -32.36
CA ILE A 82 -4.55 3.69 -33.34
C ILE A 82 -4.25 5.08 -32.79
N VAL A 83 -5.28 5.78 -32.33
CA VAL A 83 -5.14 7.14 -31.82
C VAL A 83 -4.28 7.17 -30.56
N LEU A 84 -4.47 6.22 -29.64
CA LEU A 84 -3.69 6.13 -28.41
C LEU A 84 -2.21 5.86 -28.72
N GLN A 85 -1.89 5.04 -29.72
CA GLN A 85 -0.51 4.85 -30.16
C GLN A 85 0.08 6.12 -30.78
N VAL A 86 -0.70 6.89 -31.55
CA VAL A 86 -0.27 8.17 -32.11
C VAL A 86 0.01 9.20 -31.00
N LEU A 87 -0.93 9.36 -30.07
CA LEU A 87 -0.77 10.29 -28.95
C LEU A 87 0.41 9.90 -28.07
N LYS A 88 0.56 8.60 -27.76
CA LYS A 88 1.72 8.14 -27.02
C LYS A 88 3.02 8.35 -27.79
N ALA A 89 3.05 8.12 -29.11
CA ALA A 89 4.25 8.35 -29.91
C ALA A 89 4.65 9.84 -29.90
N LEU A 90 3.68 10.76 -29.99
CA LEU A 90 3.94 12.21 -29.89
C LEU A 90 4.58 12.56 -28.54
N LEU A 91 4.02 12.06 -27.44
CA LEU A 91 4.58 12.29 -26.10
C LEU A 91 5.95 11.62 -25.92
N ALA A 92 6.15 10.41 -26.46
CA ALA A 92 7.45 9.72 -26.44
C ALA A 92 8.53 10.50 -27.20
N LEU A 93 8.14 11.22 -28.26
CA LEU A 93 9.01 12.09 -29.04
C LEU A 93 9.24 13.47 -28.38
N GLY A 94 8.69 13.70 -27.19
CA GLY A 94 8.91 14.93 -26.42
C GLY A 94 7.98 16.09 -26.80
N TYR A 95 6.92 15.83 -27.56
CA TYR A 95 5.88 16.83 -27.81
C TYR A 95 5.01 17.03 -26.57
N HIS A 96 4.62 18.26 -26.33
CA HIS A 96 3.62 18.61 -25.33
C HIS A 96 2.31 18.95 -26.04
N ILE A 97 1.20 18.41 -25.54
CA ILE A 97 -0.13 18.61 -26.12
C ILE A 97 -0.94 19.41 -25.10
N GLU A 98 -1.19 20.68 -25.42
CA GLU A 98 -2.02 21.58 -24.61
C GLU A 98 -3.22 22.07 -25.44
N ALA A 99 -4.39 22.15 -24.81
CA ALA A 99 -5.55 22.79 -25.40
C ALA A 99 -5.53 24.30 -25.06
N ASN A 100 -5.46 25.17 -26.08
CA ASN A 100 -5.50 26.63 -25.89
C ASN A 100 -6.94 27.18 -25.98
N GLY A 101 -7.36 27.99 -25.00
CA GLY A 101 -8.60 28.79 -25.05
C GLY A 101 -9.87 28.07 -24.55
N THR A 102 -11.06 28.56 -24.94
CA THR A 102 -12.39 28.09 -24.53
C THR A 102 -12.66 26.59 -24.77
N ALA A 103 -11.82 25.91 -25.55
CA ALA A 103 -11.83 24.45 -25.71
C ALA A 103 -11.39 23.71 -24.43
N ALA A 104 -10.49 24.29 -23.62
CA ALA A 104 -10.07 23.73 -22.33
C ALA A 104 -11.21 23.77 -21.29
N GLU A 105 -12.06 24.81 -21.32
CA GLU A 105 -13.26 24.90 -20.47
C GLU A 105 -14.34 23.86 -20.87
N ASN A 106 -14.41 23.48 -22.15
CA ASN A 106 -15.28 22.38 -22.63
C ASN A 106 -14.64 20.98 -22.45
N LEU A 107 -13.32 20.91 -22.25
CA LEU A 107 -12.59 19.67 -21.95
C LEU A 107 -12.53 19.39 -20.44
N ALA A 108 -12.73 20.40 -19.58
CA ALA A 108 -12.91 20.23 -18.15
C ALA A 108 -14.04 19.22 -17.89
N VAL A 109 -13.77 18.23 -17.04
CA VAL A 109 -14.72 17.15 -16.72
C VAL A 109 -15.95 17.76 -16.07
N THR A 110 -17.01 17.91 -16.85
CA THR A 110 -18.21 18.66 -16.44
C THR A 110 -19.51 17.90 -16.63
N ASP A 111 -19.52 16.73 -17.30
CA ASP A 111 -20.72 15.91 -17.52
C ASP A 111 -20.50 14.39 -17.38
N ASP A 112 -21.56 13.65 -16.99
CA ASP A 112 -21.55 12.19 -16.76
C ASP A 112 -21.03 11.36 -17.95
N LYS A 113 -21.23 11.82 -19.19
CA LYS A 113 -20.75 11.11 -20.40
C LYS A 113 -19.22 11.07 -20.48
N ASP A 114 -18.54 12.09 -19.96
CA ASP A 114 -17.07 12.10 -19.88
C ASP A 114 -16.57 11.09 -18.82
N LEU A 115 -17.41 10.75 -17.84
CA LEU A 115 -17.10 9.80 -16.77
C LEU A 115 -17.27 8.34 -17.22
N ASP A 116 -18.34 8.05 -17.98
CA ASP A 116 -18.58 6.74 -18.61
C ASP A 116 -17.45 6.37 -19.60
N MET A 117 -16.94 7.37 -20.30
CA MET A 117 -15.80 7.26 -21.21
C MET A 117 -14.47 6.98 -20.49
N VAL A 118 -14.20 7.66 -19.36
CA VAL A 118 -13.03 7.34 -18.50
C VAL A 118 -13.18 5.95 -17.89
N LEU A 119 -14.40 5.54 -17.56
CA LEU A 119 -14.75 4.21 -17.08
C LEU A 119 -14.49 3.10 -18.13
N GLU A 120 -14.86 3.30 -19.40
CA GLU A 120 -14.56 2.37 -20.49
C GLU A 120 -13.05 2.21 -20.68
N VAL A 121 -12.30 3.31 -20.68
CA VAL A 121 -10.82 3.27 -20.74
C VAL A 121 -10.21 2.58 -19.52
N LEU A 122 -10.76 2.79 -18.32
CA LEU A 122 -10.33 2.12 -17.08
C LEU A 122 -10.61 0.62 -17.09
N GLN A 123 -11.71 0.18 -17.70
CA GLN A 123 -12.10 -1.23 -17.80
C GLN A 123 -11.29 -1.98 -18.86
N ASP A 124 -10.92 -1.32 -19.97
CA ASP A 124 -10.22 -1.94 -21.09
C ASP A 124 -8.68 -1.87 -21.02
N SER A 125 -8.12 -1.02 -20.15
CA SER A 125 -6.68 -0.84 -20.03
C SER A 125 -6.02 -1.90 -19.15
N CYS A 126 -5.79 -3.09 -19.71
CA CYS A 126 -4.84 -4.05 -19.15
C CYS A 126 -3.44 -3.41 -19.08
N GLY A 127 -3.04 -2.87 -17.92
CA GLY A 127 -1.70 -2.33 -17.69
C GLY A 127 -1.60 -0.88 -17.20
N MET A 128 -2.66 -0.27 -16.65
CA MET A 128 -2.48 0.97 -15.89
C MET A 128 -1.76 0.71 -14.57
N ASN A 129 -0.74 1.52 -14.28
CA ASN A 129 -0.03 1.48 -13.01
C ASN A 129 -0.75 2.33 -11.94
N LEU A 130 -0.39 2.11 -10.69
CA LEU A 130 -0.99 2.79 -9.54
C LEU A 130 -0.89 4.33 -9.62
N VAL A 131 0.18 4.85 -10.22
CA VAL A 131 0.40 6.30 -10.40
C VAL A 131 -0.67 6.90 -11.32
N SER A 132 -1.03 6.22 -12.42
CA SER A 132 -2.12 6.63 -13.30
C SER A 132 -3.47 6.60 -12.60
N LEU A 133 -3.75 5.55 -11.82
CA LEU A 133 -5.00 5.45 -11.05
C LEU A 133 -5.11 6.55 -9.98
N LEU A 134 -4.00 6.89 -9.33
CA LEU A 134 -3.91 8.00 -8.37
C LEU A 134 -4.12 9.37 -9.01
N ALA A 135 -3.61 9.57 -10.23
CA ALA A 135 -3.85 10.80 -10.97
C ALA A 135 -5.34 10.94 -11.31
N ILE A 136 -5.98 9.86 -11.75
CA ILE A 136 -7.42 9.80 -12.01
C ILE A 136 -8.18 10.10 -10.72
N GLN A 137 -7.92 9.38 -9.63
CA GLN A 137 -8.55 9.60 -8.32
C GLN A 137 -8.48 11.07 -7.89
N ARG A 138 -7.30 11.70 -7.96
CA ARG A 138 -7.11 13.12 -7.57
C ARG A 138 -7.98 14.07 -8.39
N GLN A 139 -8.19 13.77 -9.67
CA GLN A 139 -9.05 14.55 -10.55
C GLN A 139 -10.53 14.24 -10.35
N THR A 140 -10.88 12.99 -10.00
CA THR A 140 -12.27 12.58 -9.74
C THR A 140 -12.80 13.03 -8.38
N ILE A 141 -11.94 13.22 -7.37
CA ILE A 141 -12.33 13.68 -6.01
C ILE A 141 -13.01 15.07 -6.04
N GLY A 142 -12.77 15.88 -7.07
CA GLY A 142 -13.45 17.17 -7.27
C GLY A 142 -14.83 17.08 -7.94
N LEU A 143 -15.20 15.91 -8.45
CA LEU A 143 -16.44 15.68 -9.19
C LEU A 143 -17.53 15.17 -8.25
N LYS A 144 -18.79 15.52 -8.55
CA LYS A 144 -19.98 14.89 -7.95
C LYS A 144 -20.57 13.90 -8.97
N PRO A 145 -19.97 12.71 -9.15
CA PRO A 145 -20.47 11.75 -10.14
C PRO A 145 -21.91 11.35 -9.81
N ARG A 146 -22.76 11.10 -10.81
CA ARG A 146 -24.15 10.67 -10.58
C ARG A 146 -24.27 9.16 -10.30
N THR A 147 -23.22 8.39 -10.59
CA THR A 147 -23.16 6.94 -10.39
C THR A 147 -22.01 6.53 -9.47
N SER A 148 -22.17 5.36 -8.84
CA SER A 148 -21.17 4.72 -7.98
C SER A 148 -20.06 4.00 -8.76
N ASP A 149 -20.24 3.79 -10.07
CA ASP A 149 -19.45 2.83 -10.85
C ASP A 149 -17.97 3.18 -10.91
N ILE A 150 -17.64 4.48 -10.95
CA ILE A 150 -16.25 4.94 -10.90
C ILE A 150 -15.53 4.49 -9.63
N TYR A 151 -16.20 4.55 -8.48
CA TYR A 151 -15.62 4.11 -7.21
C TYR A 151 -15.51 2.59 -7.14
N ARG A 152 -16.46 1.86 -7.74
CA ARG A 152 -16.42 0.40 -7.82
C ARG A 152 -15.23 -0.06 -8.69
N VAL A 153 -15.09 0.49 -9.90
CA VAL A 153 -14.02 0.13 -10.85
C VAL A 153 -12.66 0.54 -10.31
N LEU A 154 -12.51 1.79 -9.84
CA LEU A 154 -11.25 2.25 -9.26
C LEU A 154 -10.87 1.41 -8.03
N GLY A 155 -11.82 1.19 -7.11
CA GLY A 155 -11.58 0.37 -5.92
C GLY A 155 -11.15 -1.06 -6.25
N ASP A 156 -11.81 -1.69 -7.22
CA ASP A 156 -11.47 -3.05 -7.67
C ASP A 156 -10.08 -3.11 -8.33
N GLN A 157 -9.78 -2.20 -9.25
CA GLN A 157 -8.47 -2.14 -9.92
C GLN A 157 -7.33 -1.91 -8.92
N ILE A 158 -7.51 -1.00 -7.97
CA ILE A 158 -6.55 -0.74 -6.90
C ILE A 158 -6.37 -1.99 -6.01
N LEU A 159 -7.45 -2.75 -5.73
CA LEU A 159 -7.35 -4.02 -5.00
C LEU A 159 -6.56 -5.08 -5.78
N GLN A 160 -6.74 -5.18 -7.09
CA GLN A 160 -6.00 -6.12 -7.94
C GLN A 160 -4.49 -5.83 -7.95
N LEU A 161 -4.11 -4.56 -7.93
CA LEU A 161 -2.71 -4.11 -7.80
C LEU A 161 -2.10 -4.39 -6.41
N GLY A 162 -2.91 -4.80 -5.43
CA GLY A 162 -2.44 -5.09 -4.08
C GLY A 162 -2.41 -3.87 -3.15
N GLU A 163 -3.28 -2.88 -3.38
CA GLU A 163 -3.37 -1.63 -2.62
C GLU A 163 -4.68 -1.47 -1.82
N PRO A 164 -5.02 -2.40 -0.90
CA PRO A 164 -6.25 -2.38 -0.12
C PRO A 164 -6.47 -1.10 0.69
N LEU A 165 -5.43 -0.45 1.22
CA LEU A 165 -5.61 0.79 1.99
C LEU A 165 -6.11 1.93 1.10
N MET A 166 -5.53 2.06 -0.10
CA MET A 166 -5.94 3.08 -1.06
C MET A 166 -7.32 2.76 -1.64
N ALA A 167 -7.60 1.48 -1.91
CA ALA A 167 -8.92 1.04 -2.34
C ALA A 167 -9.98 1.37 -1.29
N TYR A 168 -9.68 1.12 -0.01
CA TYR A 168 -10.55 1.51 1.09
C TYR A 168 -10.88 3.00 1.06
N ASP A 169 -9.89 3.88 0.84
CA ASP A 169 -10.12 5.32 0.80
C ASP A 169 -11.05 5.74 -0.34
N VAL A 170 -10.84 5.20 -1.55
CA VAL A 170 -11.70 5.43 -2.71
C VAL A 170 -13.12 4.95 -2.45
N LEU A 171 -13.27 3.71 -1.96
CA LEU A 171 -14.56 3.08 -1.70
C LEU A 171 -15.32 3.78 -0.56
N ALA A 172 -14.62 4.22 0.49
CA ALA A 172 -15.19 4.96 1.59
C ALA A 172 -15.72 6.33 1.15
N ILE A 173 -15.05 7.00 0.19
CA ILE A 173 -15.58 8.21 -0.44
C ILE A 173 -16.86 7.90 -1.22
N GLY A 174 -16.87 6.83 -2.03
CA GLY A 174 -18.07 6.40 -2.74
C GLY A 174 -19.26 6.14 -1.79
N LEU A 175 -19.04 5.45 -0.69
CA LEU A 175 -20.08 5.14 0.30
C LEU A 175 -20.62 6.36 1.06
N LYS A 176 -19.88 7.48 1.12
CA LYS A 176 -20.46 8.74 1.65
C LYS A 176 -21.58 9.26 0.75
N HIS A 177 -21.52 8.99 -0.54
CA HIS A 177 -22.50 9.43 -1.53
C HIS A 177 -23.58 8.37 -1.79
N TRP A 178 -23.22 7.09 -1.79
CA TRP A 178 -24.15 5.96 -1.96
C TRP A 178 -24.02 4.96 -0.79
N PRO A 179 -24.57 5.27 0.40
CA PRO A 179 -24.37 4.44 1.60
C PRO A 179 -25.01 3.04 1.52
N ASN A 180 -26.01 2.86 0.64
CA ASN A 180 -26.73 1.60 0.46
C ASN A 180 -26.24 0.80 -0.76
N ASP A 181 -25.12 1.20 -1.36
CA ASP A 181 -24.55 0.49 -2.50
C ASP A 181 -23.87 -0.80 -2.04
N VAL A 182 -24.54 -1.92 -2.27
CA VAL A 182 -24.09 -3.25 -1.83
C VAL A 182 -22.71 -3.58 -2.37
N ARG A 183 -22.43 -3.28 -3.65
CA ARG A 183 -21.12 -3.61 -4.26
C ARG A 183 -20.00 -2.77 -3.68
N LEU A 184 -20.23 -1.49 -3.41
CA LEU A 184 -19.25 -0.66 -2.69
C LEU A 184 -19.00 -1.17 -1.27
N GLN A 185 -20.04 -1.60 -0.55
CA GLN A 185 -19.90 -2.19 0.79
C GLN A 185 -19.12 -3.51 0.76
N GLN A 186 -19.38 -4.37 -0.23
CA GLN A 186 -18.63 -5.61 -0.47
C GLN A 186 -17.14 -5.34 -0.78
N LEU A 187 -16.85 -4.42 -1.70
CA LEU A 187 -15.47 -4.05 -2.03
C LEU A 187 -14.76 -3.39 -0.83
N LEU A 188 -15.45 -2.58 -0.04
CA LEU A 188 -14.91 -1.99 1.20
C LEU A 188 -14.60 -3.09 2.23
N ALA A 189 -15.47 -4.10 2.36
CA ALA A 189 -15.20 -5.25 3.22
C ALA A 189 -14.00 -6.06 2.71
N LEU A 190 -13.90 -6.28 1.39
CA LEU A 190 -12.76 -6.96 0.77
C LEU A 190 -11.44 -6.20 1.01
N SER A 191 -11.45 -4.87 0.91
CA SER A 191 -10.26 -4.04 1.18
C SER A 191 -9.83 -4.12 2.64
N LEU A 192 -10.77 -4.11 3.58
CA LEU A 192 -10.51 -4.33 5.01
C LEU A 192 -9.99 -5.75 5.29
N ALA A 193 -10.53 -6.78 4.63
CA ALA A 193 -10.06 -8.14 4.80
C ALA A 193 -8.62 -8.32 4.28
N ARG A 194 -8.32 -7.76 3.10
CA ARG A 194 -6.97 -7.79 2.49
C ARG A 194 -5.94 -6.95 3.26
N SER A 195 -6.35 -5.94 4.02
CA SER A 195 -5.46 -5.16 4.89
C SER A 195 -5.28 -5.74 6.30
N GLY A 196 -5.92 -6.88 6.61
CA GLY A 196 -5.83 -7.54 7.92
C GLY A 196 -6.88 -7.09 8.95
N ALA A 197 -7.72 -6.09 8.63
CA ALA A 197 -8.84 -5.65 9.47
C ALA A 197 -10.07 -6.59 9.36
N THR A 198 -9.83 -7.90 9.51
CA THR A 198 -10.77 -8.98 9.22
C THR A 198 -12.06 -8.90 10.02
N VAL A 199 -11.98 -8.56 11.31
CA VAL A 199 -13.18 -8.45 12.18
C VAL A 199 -14.12 -7.35 11.68
N ARG A 200 -13.58 -6.23 11.21
CA ARG A 200 -14.37 -5.12 10.68
C ARG A 200 -15.00 -5.46 9.33
N ALA A 201 -14.24 -6.12 8.46
CA ALA A 201 -14.76 -6.68 7.22
C ALA A 201 -15.94 -7.64 7.47
N ASN A 202 -15.76 -8.59 8.40
CA ASN A 202 -16.79 -9.55 8.79
C ASN A 202 -18.05 -8.85 9.31
N SER A 203 -17.90 -7.83 10.15
CA SER A 203 -19.02 -7.06 10.69
C SER A 203 -19.85 -6.37 9.60
N ILE A 204 -19.21 -5.78 8.59
CA ILE A 204 -19.90 -5.15 7.45
C ILE A 204 -20.69 -6.21 6.66
N LEU A 205 -20.10 -7.37 6.41
CA LEU A 205 -20.73 -8.44 5.66
C LEU A 205 -21.89 -9.10 6.43
N LEU A 206 -21.79 -9.22 7.75
CA LEU A 206 -22.90 -9.65 8.60
C LEU A 206 -24.07 -8.65 8.55
N GLN A 207 -23.80 -7.34 8.57
CA GLN A 207 -24.84 -6.33 8.40
C GLN A 207 -25.55 -6.44 7.04
N LEU A 208 -24.81 -6.69 5.96
CA LEU A 208 -25.41 -6.96 4.65
C LEU A 208 -26.33 -8.19 4.70
N LEU A 209 -25.89 -9.26 5.36
CA LEU A 209 -26.66 -10.48 5.54
C LEU A 209 -27.95 -10.26 6.35
N GLU A 210 -27.87 -9.46 7.43
CA GLU A 210 -29.01 -9.05 8.27
C GLU A 210 -30.02 -8.20 7.48
N CYS A 211 -29.53 -7.35 6.58
CA CYS A 211 -30.35 -6.58 5.63
C CYS A 211 -30.95 -7.43 4.49
N GLY A 212 -30.67 -8.74 4.45
CA GLY A 212 -31.24 -9.69 3.50
C GLY A 212 -30.41 -9.91 2.23
N HIS A 213 -29.21 -9.32 2.12
CA HIS A 213 -28.31 -9.57 1.00
C HIS A 213 -27.62 -10.93 1.17
N ARG A 214 -28.04 -11.91 0.34
CA ARG A 214 -27.58 -13.31 0.35
C ARG A 214 -27.04 -13.76 -1.01
N ASP A 215 -26.56 -12.81 -1.80
CA ASP A 215 -25.92 -13.08 -3.08
C ASP A 215 -24.57 -13.80 -2.91
N GLU A 216 -24.07 -14.42 -3.99
CA GLU A 216 -22.81 -15.16 -4.03
C GLU A 216 -21.65 -14.37 -3.43
N GLU A 217 -21.51 -13.11 -3.81
CA GLU A 217 -20.38 -12.28 -3.42
C GLU A 217 -20.40 -11.98 -1.92
N THR A 218 -21.55 -11.59 -1.37
CA THR A 218 -21.70 -11.36 0.08
C THR A 218 -21.37 -12.61 0.89
N LEU A 219 -21.92 -13.77 0.52
CA LEU A 219 -21.67 -15.03 1.21
C LEU A 219 -20.22 -15.50 1.07
N GLY A 220 -19.64 -15.39 -0.13
CA GLY A 220 -18.25 -15.76 -0.41
C GLY A 220 -17.25 -14.89 0.35
N LEU A 221 -17.47 -13.57 0.41
CA LEU A 221 -16.65 -12.65 1.20
C LEU A 221 -16.82 -12.90 2.70
N LEU A 222 -18.04 -13.17 3.17
CA LEU A 222 -18.26 -13.49 4.58
C LEU A 222 -17.52 -14.78 4.97
N ALA A 223 -17.64 -15.82 4.16
CA ALA A 223 -16.90 -17.07 4.32
C ALA A 223 -15.38 -16.85 4.31
N ARG A 224 -14.87 -15.97 3.42
CA ARG A 224 -13.47 -15.56 3.40
C ARG A 224 -13.04 -14.95 4.73
N THR A 225 -13.84 -14.04 5.29
CA THR A 225 -13.49 -13.42 6.58
C THR A 225 -13.47 -14.44 7.71
N HIS A 226 -14.37 -15.44 7.73
CA HIS A 226 -14.31 -16.55 8.69
C HIS A 226 -13.06 -17.42 8.49
N LYS A 227 -12.64 -17.68 7.24
CA LYS A 227 -11.36 -18.36 6.94
C LYS A 227 -10.15 -17.58 7.44
N ASP A 228 -10.17 -16.26 7.33
CA ASP A 228 -9.10 -15.40 7.84
C ASP A 228 -9.10 -15.36 9.38
N LEU A 229 -10.27 -15.31 10.02
CA LEU A 229 -10.41 -15.41 11.48
C LEU A 229 -9.98 -16.78 12.00
N TRP A 230 -10.25 -17.87 11.28
CA TRP A 230 -9.74 -19.21 11.60
C TRP A 230 -8.22 -19.25 11.70
N LYS A 231 -7.50 -18.55 10.81
CA LYS A 231 -6.03 -18.43 10.88
C LYS A 231 -5.54 -17.57 12.04
N GLN A 232 -6.34 -16.59 12.45
CA GLN A 232 -6.00 -15.66 13.53
C GLN A 232 -6.37 -16.23 14.91
N ALA A 233 -7.30 -17.18 14.96
CA ALA A 233 -7.73 -17.84 16.18
C ALA A 233 -6.56 -18.60 16.82
N THR A 234 -6.38 -18.39 18.12
CA THR A 234 -5.31 -18.99 18.92
C THR A 234 -5.80 -20.18 19.74
N ASP A 235 -7.10 -20.25 20.05
CA ASP A 235 -7.73 -21.37 20.72
C ASP A 235 -8.44 -22.30 19.72
N LEU A 236 -8.48 -23.59 20.06
CA LEU A 236 -9.01 -24.64 19.20
C LEU A 236 -10.53 -24.56 19.04
N GLU A 237 -11.26 -24.01 20.00
CA GLU A 237 -12.71 -23.94 19.95
C GLU A 237 -13.17 -22.90 18.93
N GLU A 238 -12.61 -21.68 19.01
CA GLU A 238 -12.86 -20.61 18.06
C GLU A 238 -12.30 -20.96 16.68
N GLN A 239 -11.14 -21.60 16.62
CA GLN A 239 -10.60 -22.12 15.36
C GLN A 239 -11.62 -23.06 14.69
N ASN A 240 -12.13 -24.05 15.41
CA ASN A 240 -13.15 -24.97 14.88
C ASN A 240 -14.45 -24.26 14.51
N ARG A 241 -14.89 -23.26 15.29
CA ARG A 241 -16.09 -22.46 14.99
C ARG A 241 -15.93 -21.67 13.69
N GLN A 242 -14.82 -20.95 13.54
CA GLN A 242 -14.53 -20.13 12.37
C GLN A 242 -14.37 -20.99 11.10
N LEU A 243 -13.73 -22.16 11.22
CA LEU A 243 -13.59 -23.10 10.11
C LEU A 243 -14.96 -23.62 9.62
N ARG A 244 -15.87 -23.98 10.55
CA ARG A 244 -17.24 -24.40 10.21
C ARG A 244 -18.03 -23.30 9.50
N LEU A 245 -17.99 -22.08 10.03
CA LEU A 245 -18.69 -20.94 9.43
C LEU A 245 -18.17 -20.62 8.03
N ALA A 246 -16.85 -20.72 7.81
CA ALA A 246 -16.26 -20.58 6.48
C ALA A 246 -16.74 -21.69 5.52
N ALA A 247 -16.74 -22.94 5.96
CA ALA A 247 -17.20 -24.08 5.16
C ALA A 247 -18.67 -23.94 4.74
N GLU A 248 -19.54 -23.64 5.70
CA GLU A 248 -20.97 -23.44 5.47
C GLU A 248 -21.23 -22.27 4.50
N GLY A 249 -20.54 -21.14 4.69
CA GLY A 249 -20.69 -19.97 3.83
C GLY A 249 -20.27 -20.24 2.39
N TYR A 250 -19.12 -20.88 2.16
CA TYR A 250 -18.67 -21.23 0.81
C TYR A 250 -19.56 -22.28 0.14
N GLU A 251 -20.01 -23.29 0.88
CA GLU A 251 -20.93 -24.31 0.35
C GLU A 251 -22.27 -23.68 -0.05
N GLN A 252 -22.84 -22.79 0.79
CA GLN A 252 -24.08 -22.06 0.46
C GLN A 252 -23.91 -21.17 -0.77
N ALA A 253 -22.81 -20.41 -0.86
CA ALA A 253 -22.50 -19.60 -2.03
C ALA A 253 -22.38 -20.47 -3.31
N TYR A 254 -21.72 -21.62 -3.21
CA TYR A 254 -21.56 -22.55 -4.35
C TYR A 254 -22.89 -23.18 -4.76
N GLN A 255 -23.74 -23.56 -3.82
CA GLN A 255 -25.08 -24.10 -4.11
C GLN A 255 -25.98 -23.08 -4.81
N LEU A 256 -25.81 -21.78 -4.49
CA LEU A 256 -26.60 -20.70 -5.06
C LEU A 256 -26.16 -20.36 -6.51
N SER A 257 -24.85 -20.28 -6.77
CA SER A 257 -24.34 -19.79 -8.07
C SER A 257 -23.79 -20.87 -8.99
N GLY A 258 -23.29 -21.98 -8.43
CA GLY A 258 -22.51 -22.98 -9.15
C GLY A 258 -21.13 -22.49 -9.63
N SER A 259 -20.71 -21.28 -9.23
CA SER A 259 -19.47 -20.62 -9.61
C SER A 259 -18.24 -21.34 -9.07
N HIS A 260 -17.12 -21.27 -9.80
CA HIS A 260 -15.92 -22.01 -9.46
C HIS A 260 -15.24 -21.49 -8.18
N TYR A 261 -15.26 -20.18 -7.91
CA TYR A 261 -14.61 -19.57 -6.75
C TYR A 261 -15.16 -20.05 -5.39
N PRO A 262 -16.47 -19.97 -5.11
CA PRO A 262 -17.00 -20.52 -3.86
C PRO A 262 -16.87 -22.05 -3.81
N GLY A 263 -17.00 -22.74 -4.97
CA GLY A 263 -16.87 -24.20 -5.03
C GLY A 263 -15.48 -24.71 -4.64
N ILE A 264 -14.41 -24.09 -5.13
CA ILE A 264 -13.04 -24.52 -4.79
C ILE A 264 -12.69 -24.18 -3.34
N ASN A 265 -13.20 -23.06 -2.82
CA ASN A 265 -13.02 -22.74 -1.41
C ASN A 265 -13.83 -23.68 -0.50
N ALA A 266 -15.03 -24.11 -0.92
CA ALA A 266 -15.78 -25.16 -0.21
C ALA A 266 -15.00 -26.49 -0.20
N ALA A 267 -14.40 -26.88 -1.33
CA ALA A 267 -13.51 -28.04 -1.41
C ALA A 267 -12.30 -27.90 -0.47
N THR A 268 -11.69 -26.72 -0.43
CA THR A 268 -10.57 -26.39 0.47
C THR A 268 -10.98 -26.52 1.94
N MET A 269 -12.14 -25.97 2.33
CA MET A 269 -12.63 -26.06 3.71
C MET A 269 -12.96 -27.52 4.08
N ALA A 270 -13.58 -28.28 3.17
CA ALA A 270 -13.84 -29.71 3.39
C ALA A 270 -12.54 -30.50 3.63
N MET A 271 -11.47 -30.20 2.88
CA MET A 271 -10.16 -30.82 3.07
C MET A 271 -9.59 -30.52 4.46
N LEU A 272 -9.64 -29.24 4.88
CA LEU A 272 -9.14 -28.81 6.20
C LEU A 272 -9.96 -29.35 7.38
N MET A 273 -11.24 -29.65 7.15
CA MET A 273 -12.10 -30.33 8.13
C MET A 273 -11.88 -31.85 8.17
N GLY A 274 -10.96 -32.40 7.37
CA GLY A 274 -10.68 -33.84 7.29
C GLY A 274 -11.68 -34.63 6.44
N ASN A 275 -12.61 -33.97 5.74
CA ASN A 275 -13.54 -34.62 4.83
C ASN A 275 -12.95 -34.71 3.41
N GLU A 276 -11.93 -35.57 3.26
CA GLU A 276 -11.20 -35.73 1.99
C GLU A 276 -12.10 -36.15 0.83
N GLU A 277 -13.07 -37.03 1.06
CA GLU A 277 -13.97 -37.52 0.01
C GLU A 277 -14.80 -36.37 -0.56
N ARG A 278 -15.43 -35.57 0.31
CA ARG A 278 -16.22 -34.41 -0.13
C ARG A 278 -15.34 -33.38 -0.83
N ALA A 279 -14.14 -33.13 -0.31
CA ALA A 279 -13.19 -32.19 -0.91
C ALA A 279 -12.82 -32.58 -2.34
N LYS A 280 -12.48 -33.85 -2.57
CA LYS A 280 -12.12 -34.36 -3.90
C LYS A 280 -13.29 -34.32 -4.88
N VAL A 281 -14.50 -34.65 -4.44
CA VAL A 281 -15.71 -34.55 -5.28
C VAL A 281 -15.95 -33.11 -5.73
N LEU A 282 -15.92 -32.15 -4.79
CA LEU A 282 -16.10 -30.73 -5.12
C LEU A 282 -14.98 -30.21 -6.04
N ALA A 283 -13.73 -30.57 -5.76
CA ALA A 283 -12.59 -30.18 -6.58
C ALA A 283 -12.71 -30.71 -8.02
N GLU A 284 -13.14 -31.96 -8.20
CA GLU A 284 -13.35 -32.53 -9.54
C GLU A 284 -14.48 -31.82 -10.30
N GLU A 285 -15.63 -31.58 -9.64
CA GLU A 285 -16.73 -30.85 -10.24
C GLU A 285 -16.30 -29.44 -10.71
N VAL A 286 -15.56 -28.73 -9.86
CA VAL A 286 -15.06 -27.39 -10.17
C VAL A 286 -14.01 -27.44 -11.27
N ARG A 287 -13.08 -28.41 -11.25
CA ARG A 287 -12.07 -28.63 -12.29
C ARG A 287 -12.73 -28.78 -13.66
N GLN A 288 -13.73 -29.65 -13.76
CA GLN A 288 -14.46 -29.87 -15.02
C GLN A 288 -15.14 -28.60 -15.54
N LYS A 289 -15.78 -27.82 -14.66
CA LYS A 289 -16.40 -26.54 -15.04
C LYS A 289 -15.37 -25.51 -15.51
N CYS A 290 -14.21 -25.43 -14.85
CA CYS A 290 -13.14 -24.52 -15.25
C CYS A 290 -12.56 -24.90 -16.61
N LEU A 291 -12.26 -26.19 -16.84
CA LEU A 291 -11.73 -26.66 -18.12
C LEU A 291 -12.69 -26.42 -19.29
N GLN A 292 -14.00 -26.49 -19.07
CA GLN A 292 -15.00 -26.18 -20.10
C GLN A 292 -15.05 -24.69 -20.48
N LYS A 293 -14.69 -23.80 -19.54
CA LYS A 293 -14.68 -22.34 -19.76
C LYS A 293 -13.34 -21.82 -20.26
N LEU A 294 -12.25 -22.55 -19.99
CA LEU A 294 -10.90 -22.11 -20.28
C LEU A 294 -10.62 -22.10 -21.79
N LYS A 295 -10.14 -20.97 -22.29
CA LYS A 295 -9.74 -20.81 -23.70
C LYS A 295 -8.41 -21.53 -23.98
N PRO A 296 -8.14 -21.83 -25.27
CA PRO A 296 -6.84 -22.34 -25.70
C PRO A 296 -5.69 -21.41 -25.28
N GLN A 297 -4.51 -21.97 -24.99
CA GLN A 297 -3.36 -21.24 -24.46
C GLN A 297 -2.98 -19.99 -25.28
N SER A 298 -3.17 -20.01 -26.60
CA SER A 298 -2.88 -18.90 -27.51
C SER A 298 -3.86 -17.72 -27.43
N GLN A 299 -4.99 -17.88 -26.74
CA GLN A 299 -6.08 -16.89 -26.64
C GLN A 299 -6.36 -16.46 -25.19
N ARG A 300 -5.53 -16.88 -24.24
CA ARG A 300 -5.73 -16.58 -22.83
C ARG A 300 -5.40 -15.11 -22.53
N SER A 301 -6.27 -14.46 -21.78
CA SER A 301 -6.11 -13.08 -21.31
C SER A 301 -6.00 -13.05 -19.78
N SER A 302 -5.74 -11.85 -19.23
CA SER A 302 -5.81 -11.57 -17.79
C SER A 302 -7.13 -12.00 -17.13
N ASP A 303 -8.21 -12.09 -17.89
CA ASP A 303 -9.55 -12.45 -17.39
C ASP A 303 -9.64 -13.92 -16.97
N GLU A 304 -8.75 -14.78 -17.48
CA GLU A 304 -8.73 -16.20 -17.15
C GLU A 304 -7.91 -16.52 -15.90
N TYR A 305 -7.31 -15.51 -15.27
CA TYR A 305 -6.48 -15.66 -14.07
C TYR A 305 -7.16 -16.54 -13.01
N TRP A 306 -8.41 -16.24 -12.64
CA TRP A 306 -9.11 -16.96 -11.60
C TRP A 306 -9.48 -18.40 -11.98
N LEU A 307 -9.68 -18.68 -13.28
CA LEU A 307 -9.89 -20.05 -13.76
C LEU A 307 -8.61 -20.87 -13.60
N LEU A 308 -7.47 -20.34 -14.01
CA LEU A 308 -6.16 -20.99 -13.87
C LEU A 308 -5.79 -21.21 -12.40
N ALA A 309 -5.96 -20.19 -11.55
CA ALA A 309 -5.73 -20.30 -10.11
C ALA A 309 -6.62 -21.36 -9.46
N THR A 310 -7.90 -21.43 -9.86
CA THR A 310 -8.85 -22.44 -9.38
C THR A 310 -8.46 -23.86 -9.81
N LEU A 311 -7.96 -24.04 -11.04
CA LEU A 311 -7.45 -25.32 -11.53
C LEU A 311 -6.23 -25.79 -10.73
N GLY A 312 -5.31 -24.87 -10.40
CA GLY A 312 -4.17 -25.16 -9.53
C GLY A 312 -4.59 -25.61 -8.12
N GLU A 313 -5.57 -24.92 -7.52
CA GLU A 313 -6.14 -25.31 -6.22
C GLU A 313 -6.83 -26.68 -6.29
N ALA A 314 -7.58 -26.95 -7.35
CA ALA A 314 -8.26 -28.25 -7.54
C ALA A 314 -7.24 -29.39 -7.65
N ALA A 315 -6.19 -29.21 -8.45
CA ALA A 315 -5.11 -30.17 -8.59
C ALA A 315 -4.39 -30.44 -7.25
N LEU A 316 -4.17 -29.42 -6.41
CA LEU A 316 -3.63 -29.62 -5.06
C LEU A 316 -4.54 -30.50 -4.19
N ILE A 317 -5.85 -30.23 -4.18
CA ILE A 317 -6.83 -31.02 -3.41
C ILE A 317 -6.87 -32.47 -3.90
N LEU A 318 -6.71 -32.69 -5.20
CA LEU A 318 -6.61 -34.01 -5.84
C LEU A 318 -5.24 -34.68 -5.66
N ARG A 319 -4.25 -33.98 -5.09
CA ARG A 319 -2.85 -34.40 -4.90
C ARG A 319 -2.09 -34.62 -6.23
N GLU A 320 -2.49 -33.90 -7.28
CA GLU A 320 -1.86 -33.88 -8.60
C GLU A 320 -0.79 -32.76 -8.68
N TRP A 321 0.31 -32.94 -7.95
CA TRP A 321 1.33 -31.89 -7.73
C TRP A 321 1.90 -31.25 -9.00
N SER A 322 2.20 -32.05 -10.01
CA SER A 322 2.77 -31.54 -11.27
C SER A 322 1.75 -30.71 -12.06
N GLU A 323 0.47 -31.04 -11.95
CA GLU A 323 -0.60 -30.30 -12.61
C GLU A 323 -0.88 -29.00 -11.84
N ALA A 324 -0.83 -29.03 -10.51
CA ALA A 324 -0.94 -27.83 -9.68
C ALA A 324 0.17 -26.81 -10.01
N GLU A 325 1.41 -27.27 -10.12
CA GLU A 325 2.56 -26.44 -10.52
C GLU A 325 2.36 -25.79 -11.89
N ASP A 326 1.90 -26.53 -12.89
CA ASP A 326 1.65 -26.00 -14.23
C ASP A 326 0.53 -24.94 -14.23
N TRP A 327 -0.60 -25.24 -13.60
CA TRP A 327 -1.72 -24.28 -13.52
C TRP A 327 -1.37 -23.03 -12.74
N TYR A 328 -0.68 -23.14 -11.60
CA TYR A 328 -0.23 -21.98 -10.85
C TYR A 328 0.85 -21.18 -11.59
N GLY A 329 1.78 -21.84 -12.28
CA GLY A 329 2.77 -21.17 -13.13
C GLY A 329 2.11 -20.33 -14.24
N GLN A 330 1.09 -20.89 -14.90
CA GLN A 330 0.30 -20.17 -15.90
C GLN A 330 -0.51 -19.02 -15.28
N ALA A 331 -1.13 -19.23 -14.11
CA ALA A 331 -1.82 -18.17 -13.38
C ALA A 331 -0.87 -17.04 -12.98
N ALA A 332 0.33 -17.37 -12.51
CA ALA A 332 1.36 -16.41 -12.15
C ALA A 332 1.84 -15.58 -13.36
N GLN A 333 1.96 -16.21 -14.53
CA GLN A 333 2.33 -15.53 -15.77
C GLN A 333 1.23 -14.57 -16.25
N VAL A 334 -0.04 -15.00 -16.23
CA VAL A 334 -1.19 -14.18 -16.64
C VAL A 334 -1.47 -13.07 -15.62
N GLY A 335 -1.20 -13.31 -14.34
CA GLY A 335 -1.40 -12.37 -13.24
C GLY A 335 -0.24 -11.41 -12.98
N GLN A 336 0.76 -11.30 -13.87
CA GLN A 336 1.88 -10.39 -13.68
C GLN A 336 1.41 -8.94 -13.46
N GLY A 337 1.86 -8.32 -12.37
CA GLY A 337 1.44 -6.97 -11.96
C GLY A 337 0.15 -6.92 -11.13
N ARG A 338 -0.60 -8.01 -11.01
CA ARG A 338 -1.79 -8.14 -10.14
C ARG A 338 -1.42 -8.72 -8.77
N TYR A 339 -0.56 -8.03 -8.05
CA TYR A 339 0.05 -8.56 -6.82
C TYR A 339 -0.98 -8.91 -5.74
N GLY A 340 -2.11 -8.20 -5.66
CA GLY A 340 -3.18 -8.50 -4.69
C GLY A 340 -3.87 -9.85 -4.97
N ASP A 341 -4.00 -10.21 -6.24
CA ASP A 341 -4.61 -11.48 -6.64
C ASP A 341 -3.61 -12.62 -6.53
N LEU A 342 -2.34 -12.40 -6.91
CA LEU A 342 -1.26 -13.36 -6.71
C LEU A 342 -1.04 -13.69 -5.23
N SER A 343 -1.03 -12.67 -4.37
CA SER A 343 -0.95 -12.84 -2.92
C SER A 343 -2.12 -13.66 -2.38
N SER A 344 -3.35 -13.37 -2.82
CA SER A 344 -4.55 -14.12 -2.40
C SER A 344 -4.48 -15.60 -2.80
N THR A 345 -4.06 -15.91 -4.02
CA THR A 345 -3.92 -17.29 -4.50
C THR A 345 -2.79 -18.01 -3.78
N ARG A 346 -1.63 -17.36 -3.60
CA ARG A 346 -0.48 -17.90 -2.87
C ARG A 346 -0.84 -18.24 -1.43
N ARG A 347 -1.62 -17.39 -0.75
CA ARG A 347 -2.11 -17.62 0.62
C ARG A 347 -2.96 -18.88 0.71
N ASN A 348 -3.84 -19.11 -0.27
CA ASN A 348 -4.67 -20.32 -0.33
C ASN A 348 -3.84 -21.57 -0.60
N ALA A 349 -2.95 -21.53 -1.58
CA ALA A 349 -2.05 -22.63 -1.89
C ALA A 349 -1.18 -23.00 -0.68
N THR A 350 -0.66 -22.00 0.04
CA THR A 350 0.13 -22.18 1.27
C THR A 350 -0.64 -22.95 2.33
N ILE A 351 -1.93 -22.66 2.53
CA ILE A 351 -2.78 -23.38 3.49
C ILE A 351 -2.88 -24.87 3.13
N LEU A 352 -3.20 -25.14 1.86
CA LEU A 352 -3.38 -26.52 1.38
C LEU A 352 -2.07 -27.30 1.45
N VAL A 353 -0.96 -26.73 0.97
CA VAL A 353 0.35 -27.39 1.00
C VAL A 353 0.83 -27.63 2.43
N GLN A 354 0.65 -26.66 3.33
CA GLN A 354 0.98 -26.84 4.74
C GLN A 354 0.17 -27.98 5.37
N TYR A 355 -1.10 -28.13 5.02
CA TYR A 355 -1.95 -29.21 5.51
C TYR A 355 -1.58 -30.58 4.90
N LEU A 356 -1.24 -30.63 3.61
CA LEU A 356 -1.01 -31.86 2.86
C LEU A 356 0.43 -32.42 3.01
N GLU A 357 1.45 -31.56 2.97
CA GLU A 357 2.88 -31.95 3.00
C GLU A 357 3.62 -31.45 4.25
N GLY A 358 3.16 -30.37 4.89
CA GLY A 358 3.84 -29.75 6.02
C GLY A 358 5.01 -28.82 5.66
N ASP A 359 5.45 -28.81 4.40
CA ASP A 359 6.52 -27.94 3.87
C ASP A 359 6.00 -27.05 2.73
N THR A 360 6.12 -25.73 2.90
CA THR A 360 5.64 -24.72 1.94
C THR A 360 6.71 -24.25 0.95
N GLY A 361 7.90 -24.85 0.94
CA GLY A 361 9.02 -24.46 0.07
C GLY A 361 8.66 -24.40 -1.42
N ARG A 362 7.79 -25.29 -1.90
CA ARG A 362 7.32 -25.32 -3.30
C ARG A 362 6.50 -24.08 -3.69
N ILE A 363 5.74 -23.52 -2.76
CA ILE A 363 4.89 -22.34 -3.03
C ILE A 363 5.74 -21.15 -3.49
N LYS A 364 6.93 -20.97 -2.90
CA LYS A 364 7.85 -19.90 -3.29
C LYS A 364 8.32 -20.02 -4.74
N GLN A 365 8.30 -21.22 -5.32
CA GLN A 365 8.69 -21.47 -6.71
C GLN A 365 7.53 -21.23 -7.69
N TRP A 366 6.29 -21.44 -7.26
CA TRP A 366 5.11 -21.26 -8.13
C TRP A 366 4.66 -19.79 -8.21
N PHE A 367 4.82 -19.04 -7.12
CA PHE A 367 4.41 -17.64 -7.03
C PHE A 367 5.60 -16.73 -6.79
N HIS A 368 6.06 -16.08 -7.86
CA HIS A 368 7.11 -15.08 -7.78
C HIS A 368 6.47 -13.70 -7.51
N ILE A 369 6.39 -13.33 -6.23
CA ILE A 369 6.03 -11.96 -5.82
C ILE A 369 7.34 -11.21 -5.59
N PRO A 370 7.56 -10.05 -6.25
CA PRO A 370 8.78 -9.29 -6.05
C PRO A 370 9.06 -8.95 -4.59
N ARG A 371 10.34 -8.90 -4.22
CA ARG A 371 10.73 -8.53 -2.86
C ARG A 371 10.60 -7.03 -2.62
N VAL A 372 10.33 -6.69 -1.36
CA VAL A 372 10.33 -5.30 -0.88
C VAL A 372 11.72 -4.98 -0.35
N VAL A 373 12.25 -3.82 -0.72
CA VAL A 373 13.58 -3.36 -0.28
C VAL A 373 13.44 -2.05 0.48
N VAL A 374 13.96 -2.04 1.70
CA VAL A 374 14.22 -0.80 2.46
C VAL A 374 15.68 -0.43 2.30
N PHE A 375 15.94 0.83 1.96
CA PHE A 375 17.26 1.27 1.52
C PHE A 375 17.82 2.40 2.39
N SER A 376 19.12 2.35 2.62
CA SER A 376 19.90 3.47 3.17
C SER A 376 21.31 3.46 2.57
N GLY A 377 21.84 4.61 2.21
CA GLY A 377 23.24 4.68 1.77
C GLY A 377 23.87 6.04 1.87
N HIS A 378 25.11 6.14 1.41
CA HIS A 378 25.88 7.37 1.48
C HIS A 378 25.42 8.41 0.47
N MET A 379 25.39 9.66 0.94
CA MET A 379 25.32 10.79 0.03
C MET A 379 26.60 10.91 -0.80
N ILE A 380 26.47 11.49 -1.99
CA ILE A 380 27.63 11.82 -2.81
C ILE A 380 28.57 12.77 -2.06
N ASP A 381 29.88 12.60 -2.23
CA ASP A 381 30.87 13.43 -1.55
C ASP A 381 30.83 14.87 -2.10
N GLN A 382 30.87 15.84 -1.17
CA GLN A 382 31.06 17.25 -1.52
C GLN A 382 32.48 17.48 -2.07
N PRO A 383 32.69 18.49 -2.93
CA PRO A 383 33.99 18.75 -3.56
C PRO A 383 35.15 18.96 -2.59
N ASP A 384 34.88 19.44 -1.37
CA ASP A 384 35.86 19.74 -0.32
C ASP A 384 36.09 18.58 0.67
N ARG A 385 35.45 17.43 0.46
CA ARG A 385 35.62 16.27 1.35
C ARG A 385 37.03 15.69 1.25
N THR A 386 37.74 15.65 2.37
CA THR A 386 39.13 15.15 2.45
C THR A 386 39.25 13.63 2.42
N THR A 387 38.33 12.90 3.06
CA THR A 387 38.27 11.43 3.05
C THR A 387 37.12 10.96 2.17
N LEU A 388 37.45 10.40 1.02
CA LEU A 388 36.49 9.90 0.04
C LEU A 388 35.66 8.73 0.64
N ARG A 389 34.35 8.75 0.39
CA ARG A 389 33.42 7.66 0.71
C ARG A 389 32.57 7.28 -0.50
N PHE A 390 32.00 8.28 -1.18
CA PHE A 390 31.26 8.11 -2.41
C PHE A 390 31.52 9.28 -3.37
N PRO A 391 32.67 9.30 -4.05
CA PRO A 391 33.03 10.37 -4.96
C PRO A 391 32.16 10.37 -6.24
N PRO A 392 31.91 11.55 -6.86
CA PRO A 392 31.04 11.70 -8.04
C PRO A 392 31.34 10.77 -9.22
N HIS A 393 32.62 10.44 -9.47
CA HIS A 393 33.00 9.59 -10.60
C HIS A 393 32.56 8.12 -10.45
N LEU A 394 32.22 7.68 -9.22
CA LEU A 394 31.72 6.33 -8.97
C LEU A 394 30.21 6.20 -9.17
N GLU A 395 29.50 7.29 -9.48
CA GLU A 395 28.03 7.30 -9.60
C GLU A 395 27.52 6.17 -10.53
N SER A 396 28.07 6.04 -11.74
CA SER A 396 27.64 5.02 -12.69
C SER A 396 27.96 3.59 -12.24
N THR A 397 29.10 3.38 -11.57
CA THR A 397 29.51 2.07 -11.06
C THR A 397 28.62 1.64 -9.91
N VAL A 398 28.31 2.56 -8.99
CA VAL A 398 27.39 2.31 -7.87
C VAL A 398 25.97 2.10 -8.36
N TYR A 399 25.49 2.89 -9.33
CA TYR A 399 24.19 2.67 -9.97
C TYR A 399 24.07 1.25 -10.54
N LYS A 400 25.08 0.82 -11.30
CA LYS A 400 25.11 -0.53 -11.88
C LYS A 400 25.13 -1.61 -10.79
N ALA A 401 25.92 -1.44 -9.73
CA ALA A 401 25.95 -2.37 -8.61
C ALA A 401 24.60 -2.48 -7.90
N ILE A 402 23.89 -1.36 -7.71
CA ILE A 402 22.53 -1.33 -7.17
C ILE A 402 21.58 -2.07 -8.12
N LEU A 403 21.54 -1.71 -9.40
CA LEU A 403 20.66 -2.32 -10.38
C LEU A 403 20.87 -3.84 -10.50
N ASP A 404 22.12 -4.29 -10.54
CA ASP A 404 22.47 -5.72 -10.61
C ASP A 404 22.03 -6.46 -9.34
N ARG A 405 22.17 -5.82 -8.16
CA ARG A 405 21.69 -6.39 -6.89
C ARG A 405 20.16 -6.50 -6.87
N LEU A 406 19.44 -5.47 -7.31
CA LEU A 406 17.98 -5.46 -7.37
C LEU A 406 17.45 -6.51 -8.35
N LYS A 407 18.10 -6.70 -9.50
CA LYS A 407 17.78 -7.79 -10.44
C LYS A 407 17.97 -9.17 -9.80
N LYS A 408 19.08 -9.38 -9.08
CA LYS A 408 19.36 -10.65 -8.39
C LYS A 408 18.35 -10.95 -7.28
N LEU A 409 17.90 -9.93 -6.57
CA LEU A 409 16.89 -10.04 -5.52
C LEU A 409 15.46 -10.15 -6.06
N ASP A 410 15.26 -9.94 -7.35
CA ASP A 410 13.97 -9.67 -7.97
C ASP A 410 13.14 -8.63 -7.19
N ALA A 411 13.80 -7.54 -6.81
CA ALA A 411 13.18 -6.44 -6.08
C ALA A 411 12.43 -5.50 -7.03
N ARG A 412 11.19 -5.14 -6.69
CA ARG A 412 10.38 -4.16 -7.45
C ARG A 412 9.69 -3.12 -6.56
N LEU A 413 9.81 -3.20 -5.24
CA LEU A 413 9.24 -2.21 -4.33
C LEU A 413 10.37 -1.62 -3.49
N GLY A 414 10.57 -0.30 -3.56
CA GLY A 414 11.69 0.38 -2.90
C GLY A 414 11.26 1.48 -1.94
N TYR A 415 11.87 1.53 -0.75
CA TYR A 415 11.63 2.54 0.29
C TYR A 415 12.94 3.27 0.62
N ALA A 416 13.00 4.60 0.45
CA ALA A 416 14.19 5.42 0.80
C ALA A 416 13.86 6.90 1.12
N SER A 417 14.83 7.68 1.60
CA SER A 417 14.68 9.12 1.88
C SER A 417 15.03 10.06 0.72
N ALA A 418 15.52 9.52 -0.40
CA ALA A 418 15.86 10.25 -1.63
C ALA A 418 16.95 11.33 -1.46
N ALA A 419 17.94 11.11 -0.60
CA ALA A 419 19.13 11.97 -0.55
C ALA A 419 20.01 11.82 -1.81
N CYS A 420 20.75 12.87 -2.20
CA CYS A 420 21.66 12.84 -3.35
C CYS A 420 22.72 11.75 -3.21
N GLY A 421 23.06 11.05 -4.29
CA GLY A 421 23.89 9.86 -4.21
C GLY A 421 23.04 8.59 -4.18
N SER A 422 23.33 7.67 -3.26
CA SER A 422 22.87 6.28 -3.41
C SER A 422 21.36 6.10 -3.29
N ASP A 423 20.67 6.93 -2.50
CA ASP A 423 19.21 6.84 -2.35
C ASP A 423 18.50 7.17 -3.67
N ILE A 424 18.86 8.28 -4.31
CA ILE A 424 18.31 8.64 -5.63
C ILE A 424 18.64 7.57 -6.67
N LEU A 425 19.89 7.08 -6.70
CA LEU A 425 20.29 6.02 -7.63
C LEU A 425 19.49 4.72 -7.43
N PHE A 426 19.22 4.35 -6.18
CA PHE A 426 18.39 3.20 -5.85
C PHE A 426 16.94 3.36 -6.33
N LEU A 427 16.33 4.52 -6.06
CA LEU A 427 14.96 4.79 -6.47
C LEU A 427 14.83 4.81 -8.00
N GLU A 428 15.79 5.39 -8.71
CA GLU A 428 15.84 5.36 -10.17
C GLU A 428 15.99 3.93 -10.72
N ALA A 429 16.84 3.11 -10.10
CA ALA A 429 17.02 1.71 -10.49
C ALA A 429 15.72 0.90 -10.31
N ILE A 430 14.97 1.12 -9.23
CA ILE A 430 13.64 0.50 -9.04
C ILE A 430 12.68 0.92 -10.16
N LEU A 431 12.65 2.21 -10.51
CA LEU A 431 11.81 2.70 -11.62
C LEU A 431 12.25 2.15 -12.99
N GLU A 432 13.55 1.92 -13.22
CA GLU A 432 14.05 1.25 -14.43
C GLU A 432 13.52 -0.19 -14.53
N LEU A 433 13.42 -0.87 -13.39
CA LEU A 433 12.84 -2.21 -13.28
C LEU A 433 11.30 -2.23 -13.33
N LYS A 434 10.66 -1.08 -13.61
CA LYS A 434 9.19 -0.89 -13.62
C LYS A 434 8.57 -1.18 -12.25
N GLY A 435 9.30 -0.86 -11.18
CA GLY A 435 8.86 -1.01 -9.80
C GLY A 435 8.17 0.21 -9.20
N GLU A 436 7.73 0.05 -7.95
CA GLU A 436 7.10 1.07 -7.11
C GLU A 436 8.12 1.68 -6.15
N ILE A 437 8.06 3.01 -5.98
CA ILE A 437 8.92 3.71 -5.03
C ILE A 437 8.09 4.47 -3.99
N HIS A 438 8.53 4.38 -2.74
CA HIS A 438 7.96 5.07 -1.59
C HIS A 438 9.05 5.91 -0.94
N ILE A 439 8.75 7.19 -0.71
CA ILE A 439 9.72 8.17 -0.23
C ILE A 439 9.31 8.66 1.15
N VAL A 440 10.23 8.62 2.11
CA VAL A 440 10.02 9.23 3.44
C VAL A 440 11.08 10.30 3.67
N LEU A 441 10.64 11.56 3.63
CA LEU A 441 11.50 12.70 3.93
C LEU A 441 11.61 12.87 5.45
N PRO A 442 12.82 12.98 6.04
CA PRO A 442 12.99 13.17 7.48
C PRO A 442 12.34 14.45 8.01
N TYR A 443 12.27 15.48 7.18
CA TYR A 443 11.62 16.74 7.48
C TYR A 443 11.17 17.45 6.20
N ASP A 444 10.72 18.70 6.33
CA ASP A 444 10.16 19.48 5.23
C ASP A 444 11.05 19.52 3.98
N ARG A 445 10.40 19.43 2.82
CA ARG A 445 11.03 19.24 1.50
C ARG A 445 12.05 20.34 1.18
N GLU A 446 11.68 21.61 1.36
CA GLU A 446 12.56 22.73 1.00
C GLU A 446 13.89 22.68 1.76
N GLN A 447 13.83 22.36 3.05
CA GLN A 447 15.02 22.25 3.87
C GLN A 447 15.80 20.96 3.58
N PHE A 448 15.10 19.84 3.32
CA PHE A 448 15.74 18.58 2.93
C PHE A 448 16.52 18.72 1.63
N ILE A 449 15.99 19.45 0.64
CA ILE A 449 16.70 19.76 -0.60
C ILE A 449 18.04 20.42 -0.29
N LYS A 450 18.05 21.47 0.54
CA LYS A 450 19.28 22.20 0.89
C LYS A 450 20.29 21.33 1.63
N ASP A 451 19.83 20.47 2.53
CA ASP A 451 20.71 19.72 3.43
C ASP A 451 21.22 18.40 2.82
N SER A 452 20.46 17.81 1.91
CA SER A 452 20.65 16.40 1.52
C SER A 452 20.47 16.14 0.02
N VAL A 453 20.13 17.14 -0.80
CA VAL A 453 19.97 16.97 -2.25
C VAL A 453 20.87 17.92 -3.04
N ASP A 454 20.82 19.22 -2.75
CA ASP A 454 21.56 20.29 -3.42
C ASP A 454 22.89 20.62 -2.71
N ILE A 455 23.61 19.57 -2.28
CA ILE A 455 24.89 19.74 -1.57
C ILE A 455 26.09 19.87 -2.51
N VAL A 456 25.90 19.60 -3.81
CA VAL A 456 26.93 19.72 -4.85
C VAL A 456 26.49 20.81 -5.83
N PRO A 457 27.13 22.00 -5.81
CA PRO A 457 26.74 23.12 -6.67
C PRO A 457 26.77 22.77 -8.16
N GLY A 458 25.71 23.13 -8.89
CA GLY A 458 25.59 22.92 -10.34
C GLY A 458 25.32 21.47 -10.77
N SER A 459 25.06 20.57 -9.82
CA SER A 459 24.67 19.19 -10.09
C SER A 459 23.20 19.07 -10.52
N LYS A 460 22.80 17.89 -11.01
CA LYS A 460 21.41 17.60 -11.42
C LYS A 460 20.59 16.88 -10.34
N TRP A 461 21.09 16.82 -9.10
CA TRP A 461 20.42 16.04 -8.03
C TRP A 461 19.03 16.57 -7.69
N VAL A 462 18.82 17.89 -7.72
CA VAL A 462 17.49 18.50 -7.51
C VAL A 462 16.52 18.08 -8.62
N GLU A 463 16.92 18.17 -9.88
CA GLU A 463 16.07 17.75 -11.02
C GLU A 463 15.66 16.26 -10.90
N ARG A 464 16.59 15.39 -10.49
CA ARG A 464 16.32 13.96 -10.29
C ARG A 464 15.40 13.72 -9.11
N PHE A 465 15.64 14.39 -7.98
CA PHE A 465 14.79 14.33 -6.79
C PHE A 465 13.34 14.70 -7.11
N GLU A 466 13.13 15.80 -7.85
CA GLU A 466 11.80 16.25 -8.26
C GLU A 466 11.10 15.22 -9.16
N LYS A 467 11.81 14.67 -10.15
CA LYS A 467 11.28 13.59 -11.00
C LYS A 467 10.90 12.34 -10.21
N LEU A 468 11.62 12.02 -9.14
CA LEU A 468 11.30 10.90 -8.28
C LEU A 468 10.06 11.17 -7.43
N LEU A 469 9.93 12.37 -6.85
CA LEU A 469 8.73 12.75 -6.10
C LEU A 469 7.46 12.69 -6.98
N ASP A 470 7.53 13.17 -8.22
CA ASP A 470 6.40 13.14 -9.16
C ASP A 470 5.97 11.72 -9.54
N ARG A 471 6.90 10.77 -9.50
CA ARG A 471 6.68 9.36 -9.86
C ARG A 471 6.49 8.45 -8.65
N ALA A 472 6.64 8.97 -7.44
CA ALA A 472 6.52 8.17 -6.23
C ALA A 472 5.06 7.74 -6.01
N THR A 473 4.90 6.48 -5.60
CA THR A 473 3.59 5.96 -5.17
C THR A 473 3.09 6.73 -3.95
N GLU A 474 3.99 6.99 -3.01
CA GLU A 474 3.71 7.74 -1.79
C GLU A 474 4.93 8.56 -1.38
N THR A 475 4.70 9.79 -0.90
CA THR A 475 5.71 10.62 -0.24
C THR A 475 5.21 11.04 1.14
N ILE A 476 5.94 10.66 2.18
CA ILE A 476 5.64 11.00 3.57
C ILE A 476 6.68 11.97 4.09
N VAL A 477 6.24 13.03 4.77
CA VAL A 477 7.12 13.92 5.53
C VAL A 477 7.02 13.53 7.00
N ALA A 478 8.11 13.00 7.56
CA ALA A 478 8.15 12.47 8.92
C ALA A 478 7.90 13.56 9.98
N SER A 479 8.51 14.74 9.79
CA SER A 479 8.33 15.91 10.64
C SER A 479 8.15 17.19 9.81
N ASN A 480 7.12 17.97 10.08
CA ASN A 480 6.81 19.18 9.29
C ASN A 480 7.84 20.32 9.39
N ARG A 481 8.86 20.19 10.24
CA ARG A 481 9.95 21.17 10.37
C ARG A 481 11.26 20.47 10.69
N LYS A 482 12.36 21.01 10.17
CA LYS A 482 13.70 20.75 10.71
C LYS A 482 13.81 21.25 12.15
N LEU A 483 14.42 20.42 12.98
CA LEU A 483 14.60 20.67 14.41
C LEU A 483 16.10 20.84 14.69
N GLN A 484 16.46 21.58 15.76
CA GLN A 484 17.86 21.92 16.07
C GLN A 484 18.79 20.70 16.26
N GLU A 485 18.24 19.50 16.49
CA GLU A 485 18.95 18.21 16.49
C GLU A 485 18.45 17.36 15.32
N THR A 486 19.22 17.33 14.23
CA THR A 486 18.82 16.67 12.97
C THR A 486 18.93 15.14 13.03
N ASN A 487 19.87 14.60 13.79
CA ASN A 487 20.18 13.16 13.79
C ASN A 487 18.98 12.29 14.20
N VAL A 488 18.22 12.74 15.21
CA VAL A 488 16.99 12.06 15.67
C VAL A 488 15.92 12.03 14.59
N LEU A 489 15.88 13.02 13.68
CA LEU A 489 14.92 13.05 12.59
C LEU A 489 15.25 12.04 11.49
N TYR A 490 16.54 11.87 11.17
CA TYR A 490 16.98 10.83 10.26
C TYR A 490 16.75 9.43 10.85
N GLU A 491 17.05 9.23 12.14
CA GLU A 491 16.77 7.97 12.84
C GLU A 491 15.26 7.64 12.81
N TYR A 492 14.42 8.63 13.14
CA TYR A 492 12.97 8.49 13.07
C TYR A 492 12.49 8.16 11.65
N ALA A 493 13.02 8.84 10.63
CA ALA A 493 12.69 8.55 9.23
C ALA A 493 13.09 7.13 8.81
N ASN A 494 14.26 6.64 9.24
CA ASN A 494 14.71 5.27 8.96
C ASN A 494 13.80 4.23 9.63
N ARG A 495 13.35 4.48 10.86
CA ARG A 495 12.38 3.60 11.55
C ARG A 495 11.02 3.61 10.85
N LEU A 496 10.56 4.78 10.38
CA LEU A 496 9.33 4.86 9.58
C LEU A 496 9.46 4.11 8.26
N LEU A 497 10.56 4.30 7.52
CA LEU A 497 10.84 3.59 6.26
C LEU A 497 10.79 2.08 6.47
N HIS A 498 11.48 1.58 7.49
CA HIS A 498 11.51 0.15 7.79
C HIS A 498 10.12 -0.37 8.16
N GLY A 499 9.41 0.32 9.07
CA GLY A 499 8.06 -0.07 9.49
C GLY A 499 7.06 -0.12 8.32
N LEU A 500 7.08 0.90 7.45
CA LEU A 500 6.20 0.95 6.27
C LEU A 500 6.55 -0.15 5.26
N ALA A 501 7.84 -0.35 4.99
CA ALA A 501 8.31 -1.41 4.10
C ALA A 501 7.97 -2.81 4.63
N LYS A 502 8.05 -3.02 5.95
CA LYS A 502 7.65 -4.26 6.62
C LYS A 502 6.16 -4.52 6.50
N MET A 503 5.33 -3.52 6.83
CA MET A 503 3.87 -3.61 6.65
C MET A 503 3.51 -3.95 5.19
N ARG A 504 4.21 -3.35 4.21
CA ARG A 504 4.03 -3.66 2.79
C ARG A 504 4.44 -5.09 2.43
N ALA A 505 5.57 -5.55 2.95
CA ALA A 505 6.06 -6.92 2.71
C ALA A 505 5.09 -7.96 3.29
N GLU A 506 4.58 -7.73 4.50
CA GLU A 506 3.57 -8.58 5.15
C GLU A 506 2.26 -8.61 4.36
N GLN A 507 1.79 -7.45 3.88
CA GLN A 507 0.57 -7.36 3.06
C GLN A 507 0.69 -8.11 1.73
N LEU A 508 1.86 -8.11 1.10
CA LEU A 508 2.13 -8.83 -0.13
C LEU A 508 2.57 -10.29 0.11
N GLU A 509 2.71 -10.71 1.36
CA GLU A 509 3.25 -12.01 1.77
C GLU A 509 4.63 -12.29 1.12
N THR A 510 5.47 -11.26 1.02
CA THR A 510 6.82 -11.31 0.43
C THR A 510 7.90 -10.98 1.46
N GLU A 511 9.16 -11.13 1.07
CA GLU A 511 10.30 -10.89 1.93
C GLU A 511 10.70 -9.40 1.91
N LEU A 512 10.93 -8.83 3.09
CA LEU A 512 11.60 -7.53 3.26
C LEU A 512 13.10 -7.75 3.27
N VAL A 513 13.82 -7.03 2.42
CA VAL A 513 15.28 -7.07 2.32
C VAL A 513 15.85 -5.69 2.62
N PRO A 514 16.58 -5.52 3.73
CA PRO A 514 17.36 -4.30 3.94
C PRO A 514 18.58 -4.29 3.02
N LEU A 515 18.73 -3.23 2.23
CA LEU A 515 19.85 -3.03 1.31
C LEU A 515 20.58 -1.74 1.66
N ALA A 516 21.90 -1.79 1.78
CA ALA A 516 22.72 -0.63 2.03
C ALA A 516 23.86 -0.46 1.04
N VAL A 517 24.15 0.80 0.71
CA VAL A 517 25.40 1.19 0.03
C VAL A 517 26.30 1.82 1.08
N TRP A 518 27.29 1.05 1.55
CA TRP A 518 28.06 1.36 2.75
C TRP A 518 29.55 1.05 2.57
N ASN A 519 30.39 1.81 3.25
CA ASN A 519 31.86 1.71 3.19
C ASN A 519 32.46 0.98 4.40
N GLY A 520 31.65 0.31 5.22
CA GLY A 520 32.10 -0.44 6.40
C GLY A 520 32.54 0.42 7.60
N GLN A 521 32.41 1.74 7.53
CA GLN A 521 32.85 2.66 8.58
C GLN A 521 31.68 3.10 9.49
N PRO A 522 31.94 3.33 10.80
CA PRO A 522 30.93 3.84 11.71
C PRO A 522 30.43 5.22 11.28
N GLY A 523 29.20 5.55 11.67
CA GLY A 523 28.53 6.79 11.30
C GLY A 523 27.89 7.49 12.50
N GLY A 524 27.37 8.70 12.27
CA GLY A 524 26.54 9.38 13.26
C GLY A 524 25.13 8.78 13.36
N PRO A 525 24.38 9.05 14.45
CA PRO A 525 23.01 8.58 14.60
C PRO A 525 22.12 9.01 13.43
N GLY A 526 21.29 8.11 12.92
CA GLY A 526 20.45 8.33 11.75
C GLY A 526 21.14 8.18 10.39
N GLY A 527 22.47 7.98 10.35
CA GLY A 527 23.20 7.63 9.12
C GLY A 527 23.10 6.14 8.75
N THR A 528 23.69 5.75 7.61
CA THR A 528 23.65 4.38 7.08
C THR A 528 24.13 3.32 8.06
N ALA A 529 25.23 3.55 8.77
CA ALA A 529 25.74 2.60 9.77
C ALA A 529 24.72 2.34 10.89
N SER A 530 24.08 3.40 11.39
CA SER A 530 23.02 3.29 12.41
C SER A 530 21.78 2.55 11.86
N ALA A 531 21.42 2.75 10.59
CA ALA A 531 20.33 1.98 9.98
C ALA A 531 20.65 0.48 9.90
N ILE A 532 21.88 0.12 9.48
CA ILE A 532 22.36 -1.27 9.42
C ILE A 532 22.35 -1.91 10.81
N GLU A 533 22.88 -1.23 11.83
CA GLU A 533 22.90 -1.70 13.21
C GLU A 533 21.49 -1.99 13.73
N HIS A 534 20.51 -1.12 13.45
CA HIS A 534 19.12 -1.36 13.81
C HIS A 534 18.53 -2.57 13.10
N TRP A 535 18.71 -2.69 11.78
CA TRP A 535 18.22 -3.84 11.02
C TRP A 535 18.80 -5.16 11.52
N GLN A 536 20.10 -5.19 11.84
CA GLN A 536 20.75 -6.35 12.44
C GLN A 536 20.20 -6.66 13.85
N SER A 537 19.93 -5.63 14.65
CA SER A 537 19.33 -5.81 15.99
C SER A 537 17.91 -6.39 15.93
N TRP A 538 17.19 -6.18 14.83
CA TRP A 538 15.89 -6.80 14.54
C TRP A 538 16.02 -8.16 13.83
N GLY A 539 17.24 -8.70 13.70
CA GLY A 539 17.46 -10.04 13.15
C GLY A 539 17.47 -10.14 11.63
N TYR A 540 17.59 -9.02 10.90
CA TYR A 540 17.69 -9.06 9.45
C TYR A 540 19.12 -9.29 8.96
N ASP A 541 19.24 -10.12 7.92
CA ASP A 541 20.43 -10.18 7.08
C ASP A 541 20.45 -8.98 6.12
N VAL A 542 21.41 -8.07 6.32
CA VAL A 542 21.52 -6.85 5.52
C VAL A 542 22.37 -7.09 4.27
N GLU A 543 21.80 -6.83 3.10
CA GLU A 543 22.54 -6.81 1.84
C GLU A 543 23.39 -5.54 1.77
N VAL A 544 24.71 -5.69 1.64
CA VAL A 544 25.64 -4.55 1.56
C VAL A 544 26.32 -4.52 0.19
N ILE A 545 26.21 -3.37 -0.48
CA ILE A 545 27.05 -2.99 -1.61
C ILE A 545 28.24 -2.24 -1.04
N ASP A 546 29.40 -2.91 -1.08
CA ASP A 546 30.64 -2.43 -0.47
C ASP A 546 31.28 -1.31 -1.30
N LEU A 547 31.10 -0.06 -0.84
CA LEU A 547 31.72 1.11 -1.46
C LEU A 547 33.24 1.12 -1.35
N GLU A 548 33.80 0.58 -0.27
CA GLU A 548 35.25 0.55 -0.06
C GLU A 548 35.91 -0.38 -1.08
N SER A 549 35.29 -1.54 -1.35
CA SER A 549 35.74 -2.44 -2.42
C SER A 549 35.65 -1.78 -3.80
N ILE A 550 34.57 -1.03 -4.09
CA ILE A 550 34.41 -0.33 -5.37
C ILE A 550 35.48 0.76 -5.50
N LEU A 551 35.73 1.54 -4.46
CA LEU A 551 36.79 2.56 -4.41
C LEU A 551 38.17 1.96 -4.69
N ARG A 552 38.54 0.88 -3.99
CA ARG A 552 39.85 0.21 -4.19
C ARG A 552 40.02 -0.31 -5.61
N SER A 553 38.99 -0.92 -6.17
CA SER A 553 39.03 -1.43 -7.55
C SER A 553 39.26 -0.32 -8.59
N PHE A 554 38.84 0.91 -8.29
CA PHE A 554 39.05 2.06 -9.16
C PHE A 554 40.47 2.65 -9.01
N VAL A 555 40.96 2.73 -7.77
CA VAL A 555 42.33 3.19 -7.47
C VAL A 555 43.38 2.23 -8.06
N ASP A 556 43.15 0.91 -8.00
CA ASP A 556 44.04 -0.10 -8.60
C ASP A 556 44.08 -0.04 -10.14
N THR A 557 43.07 0.56 -10.79
CA THR A 557 43.05 0.73 -12.26
C THR A 557 43.67 2.04 -12.78
N GLN A 558 44.06 2.97 -11.91
CA GLN A 558 44.65 4.27 -12.28
C GLN A 558 46.11 4.48 -11.85
N ASP A 559 46.85 3.36 -11.75
CA ASP A 559 48.31 3.26 -11.74
C ASP A 559 49.01 3.13 -10.38
N SER A 560 50.08 2.33 -10.42
CA SER A 560 50.98 2.01 -9.32
C SER A 560 51.76 3.25 -8.89
N SER A 561 51.45 3.87 -7.75
CA SER A 561 52.44 4.55 -6.89
C SER A 561 51.82 5.14 -5.60
N VAL A 562 52.33 4.65 -4.45
CA VAL A 562 52.66 5.33 -3.17
C VAL A 562 51.67 6.42 -2.70
N ILE A 563 51.06 6.36 -1.50
CA ILE A 563 51.68 6.57 -0.18
C ILE A 563 50.73 6.09 0.95
N SER A 564 51.31 5.35 1.90
CA SER A 564 50.85 5.22 3.28
C SER A 564 51.28 6.44 4.11
N ASP A 565 50.40 6.98 4.96
CA ASP A 565 50.49 6.87 6.43
C ASP A 565 49.73 8.00 7.17
N GLY A 566 49.08 7.61 8.28
CA GLY A 566 48.86 8.38 9.50
C GLY A 566 48.05 9.70 9.51
N SER A 567 46.88 9.67 10.17
CA SER A 567 46.58 10.58 11.29
C SER A 567 45.21 10.29 11.92
N LEU A 568 45.23 9.72 13.13
CA LEU A 568 44.12 9.67 14.08
C LEU A 568 43.71 11.10 14.48
N ALA A 569 42.49 11.51 14.15
CA ALA A 569 41.90 12.75 14.67
C ALA A 569 40.98 12.42 15.85
N ASN A 570 41.32 13.00 17.00
CA ASN A 570 40.63 12.91 18.27
C ASN A 570 39.12 13.19 18.15
N HIS A 571 38.30 12.21 18.50
CA HIS A 571 36.92 12.43 18.88
C HIS A 571 36.89 13.26 20.17
N ARG A 572 36.42 14.50 20.07
CA ARG A 572 35.95 15.24 21.24
C ARG A 572 34.68 14.57 21.74
N GLU A 573 34.79 13.85 22.85
CA GLU A 573 33.65 13.51 23.70
C GLU A 573 32.93 14.81 24.08
N LEU A 574 31.75 15.00 23.50
CA LEU A 574 30.77 15.96 24.01
C LEU A 574 30.22 15.39 25.31
N THR A 575 30.51 16.11 26.39
CA THR A 575 30.10 15.81 27.75
C THR A 575 28.58 15.70 27.86
N ASN A 576 28.14 14.56 28.40
CA ASN A 576 26.78 14.27 28.83
C ASN A 576 26.20 15.40 29.70
N LYS A 577 25.20 16.11 29.17
CA LYS A 577 24.09 16.67 29.94
C LYS A 577 22.81 16.30 29.21
N GLU A 578 22.06 15.34 29.74
CA GLU A 578 20.81 14.83 29.19
C GLU A 578 19.73 15.93 29.04
N CYS A 579 19.78 16.64 27.93
CA CYS A 579 18.74 17.50 27.41
C CYS A 579 18.79 17.34 25.89
N GLY A 580 17.89 16.51 25.34
CA GLY A 580 17.91 16.14 23.92
C GLY A 580 16.56 15.59 23.47
N ARG A 581 16.33 15.60 22.16
CA ARG A 581 15.12 15.05 21.55
C ARG A 581 15.16 13.53 21.58
N GLN A 582 14.00 12.92 21.81
CA GLN A 582 13.85 11.47 21.87
C GLN A 582 12.58 11.06 21.14
N ILE A 583 12.64 9.93 20.43
CA ILE A 583 11.43 9.31 19.88
C ILE A 583 10.66 8.71 21.06
N LYS A 584 9.42 9.15 21.28
CA LYS A 584 8.53 8.65 22.34
C LYS A 584 7.15 8.35 21.77
N ALA A 585 6.44 7.47 22.48
CA ALA A 585 5.02 7.27 22.24
C ALA A 585 4.21 8.20 23.15
N LEU A 586 3.16 8.79 22.60
CA LEU A 586 2.34 9.82 23.19
C LEU A 586 0.89 9.34 23.22
N LEU A 587 0.20 9.61 24.33
CA LEU A 587 -1.21 9.33 24.52
C LEU A 587 -1.91 10.63 24.91
N PHE A 588 -2.95 10.98 24.15
CA PHE A 588 -3.95 11.96 24.56
C PHE A 588 -5.28 11.27 24.75
N ALA A 589 -5.95 11.57 25.85
CA ALA A 589 -7.33 11.12 26.05
C ALA A 589 -8.19 12.23 26.61
N ASP A 590 -9.47 12.23 26.25
CA ASP A 590 -10.45 13.21 26.70
C ASP A 590 -11.78 12.52 27.04
N VAL A 591 -12.46 13.01 28.08
CA VAL A 591 -13.70 12.40 28.59
C VAL A 591 -14.89 12.94 27.80
N VAL A 592 -15.63 12.01 27.21
CA VAL A 592 -16.78 12.32 26.38
C VAL A 592 -17.86 12.99 27.23
N HIS A 593 -18.28 14.19 26.80
CA HIS A 593 -19.31 15.00 27.47
C HIS A 593 -18.98 15.44 28.90
N TYR A 594 -17.70 15.57 29.26
CA TYR A 594 -17.30 16.09 30.57
C TYR A 594 -17.94 17.44 30.92
N SER A 595 -18.07 18.34 29.94
CA SER A 595 -18.71 19.64 30.12
C SER A 595 -20.20 19.57 30.51
N HIS A 596 -20.82 18.39 30.44
CA HIS A 596 -22.20 18.15 30.86
C HIS A 596 -22.31 17.57 32.28
N LEU A 597 -21.19 17.29 32.96
CA LEU A 597 -21.22 16.87 34.36
C LEU A 597 -21.78 17.99 35.24
N THR A 598 -22.64 17.62 36.18
CA THR A 598 -23.13 18.56 37.20
C THR A 598 -22.08 18.80 38.28
N GLU A 599 -22.20 19.89 39.03
CA GLU A 599 -21.29 20.21 40.14
C GLU A 599 -21.17 19.06 41.16
N ASP A 600 -22.29 18.40 41.47
CA ASP A 600 -22.32 17.25 42.39
C ASP A 600 -21.57 16.02 41.85
N GLN A 601 -21.36 15.94 40.53
CA GLN A 601 -20.67 14.84 39.86
C GLN A 601 -19.15 15.06 39.76
N ILE A 602 -18.66 16.27 39.98
CA ILE A 602 -17.23 16.59 39.87
C ILE A 602 -16.40 15.86 40.93
N PHE A 603 -16.86 15.80 42.18
CA PHE A 603 -16.15 15.07 43.23
C PHE A 603 -16.09 13.56 42.97
N PRO A 604 -17.21 12.88 42.64
CA PRO A 604 -17.18 11.49 42.18
C PRO A 604 -16.27 11.25 40.97
N PHE A 605 -16.21 12.19 40.02
CA PHE A 605 -15.30 12.11 38.88
C PHE A 605 -13.84 12.07 39.34
N VAL A 606 -13.42 13.01 40.19
CA VAL A 606 -12.04 13.03 40.71
C VAL A 606 -11.73 11.77 41.52
N GLN A 607 -12.65 11.35 42.39
CA GLN A 607 -12.42 10.21 43.28
C GLN A 607 -12.37 8.88 42.53
N TYR A 608 -13.32 8.61 41.64
CA TYR A 608 -13.50 7.29 41.03
C TYR A 608 -12.88 7.20 39.64
N PHE A 609 -13.05 8.22 38.80
CA PHE A 609 -12.47 8.23 37.46
C PHE A 609 -10.97 8.51 37.51
N LEU A 610 -10.56 9.69 37.98
CA LEU A 610 -9.12 10.03 38.04
C LEU A 610 -8.38 9.17 39.07
N GLY A 611 -9.03 8.83 40.19
CA GLY A 611 -8.47 7.89 41.18
C GLY A 611 -8.23 6.50 40.60
N GLY A 612 -9.18 5.96 39.83
CA GLY A 612 -9.02 4.66 39.16
C GLY A 612 -7.92 4.68 38.09
N VAL A 613 -7.83 5.75 37.28
CA VAL A 613 -6.73 5.92 36.32
C VAL A 613 -5.37 5.99 37.04
N ALA A 614 -5.30 6.65 38.20
CA ALA A 614 -4.08 6.72 38.99
C ALA A 614 -3.66 5.36 39.57
N GLU A 615 -4.62 4.58 40.08
CA GLU A 615 -4.39 3.23 40.57
C GLU A 615 -3.92 2.29 39.46
N MET A 616 -4.61 2.29 38.32
CA MET A 616 -4.23 1.53 37.13
C MET A 616 -2.83 1.91 36.65
N SER A 617 -2.50 3.21 36.63
CA SER A 617 -1.16 3.67 36.27
C SER A 617 -0.08 3.21 37.26
N ALA A 618 -0.39 3.06 38.55
CA ALA A 618 0.57 2.61 39.55
C ALA A 618 0.80 1.10 39.51
N GLN A 619 -0.21 0.33 39.11
CA GLN A 619 -0.17 -1.13 39.04
C GLN A 619 0.28 -1.66 37.67
N SER A 620 0.20 -0.84 36.62
CA SER A 620 0.56 -1.25 35.25
C SER A 620 2.07 -1.50 35.09
N ALA A 621 2.42 -2.65 34.51
CA ALA A 621 3.79 -2.98 34.12
C ALA A 621 4.32 -2.13 32.94
N TYR A 622 3.44 -1.40 32.26
CA TYR A 622 3.70 -0.54 31.11
C TYR A 622 3.20 0.89 31.38
N GLY A 623 3.35 1.36 32.62
CA GLY A 623 2.92 2.69 33.03
C GLY A 623 3.68 3.83 32.32
N PRO A 624 3.06 5.02 32.20
CA PRO A 624 3.67 6.17 31.54
C PRO A 624 4.86 6.75 32.33
N ILE A 625 5.89 7.19 31.60
CA ILE A 625 7.07 7.88 32.15
C ILE A 625 6.79 9.34 32.52
N MET A 626 5.73 9.93 31.96
CA MET A 626 5.24 11.26 32.32
C MET A 626 3.72 11.27 32.29
N LYS A 627 3.12 11.93 33.29
CA LYS A 627 1.68 12.06 33.47
C LYS A 627 1.29 13.51 33.71
N ASN A 628 0.53 14.08 32.79
CA ASN A 628 -0.11 15.38 32.97
C ASN A 628 -1.62 15.26 32.76
N THR A 629 -2.38 16.04 33.52
CA THR A 629 -3.84 16.11 33.43
C THR A 629 -4.27 17.57 33.43
N TRP A 630 -5.23 17.94 32.60
CA TRP A 630 -5.85 19.26 32.57
C TRP A 630 -7.36 19.12 32.51
N GLY A 631 -8.02 19.21 33.68
CA GLY A 631 -9.44 18.88 33.78
C GLY A 631 -9.68 17.41 33.48
N ASP A 632 -10.42 17.15 32.43
CA ASP A 632 -10.75 15.85 31.83
C ASP A 632 -9.70 15.30 30.85
N ALA A 633 -8.82 16.16 30.35
CA ALA A 633 -7.80 15.75 29.40
C ALA A 633 -6.62 15.05 30.10
N LEU A 634 -6.21 13.91 29.57
CA LEU A 634 -5.03 13.14 29.97
C LEU A 634 -3.94 13.26 28.90
N TYR A 635 -2.74 13.65 29.29
CA TYR A 635 -1.55 13.65 28.43
C TYR A 635 -0.43 12.83 29.04
N PHE A 636 -0.21 11.63 28.49
CA PHE A 636 0.78 10.67 28.96
C PHE A 636 1.87 10.41 27.91
N VAL A 637 3.09 10.11 28.38
CA VAL A 637 4.24 9.78 27.53
C VAL A 637 4.82 8.45 27.96
N PHE A 638 5.22 7.63 26.99
CA PHE A 638 5.78 6.30 27.18
C PHE A 638 7.14 6.16 26.49
N SER A 639 7.93 5.21 26.96
CA SER A 639 9.24 4.87 26.39
C SER A 639 9.15 4.33 24.96
N ASN A 640 8.14 3.50 24.69
CA ASN A 640 7.96 2.79 23.43
C ASN A 640 6.46 2.68 23.08
N VAL A 641 6.18 2.26 21.84
CA VAL A 641 4.80 2.16 21.31
C VAL A 641 4.01 0.98 21.90
N ARG A 642 4.69 -0.12 22.26
CA ARG A 642 4.06 -1.29 22.89
C ARG A 642 3.35 -0.92 24.19
N ASP A 643 4.09 -0.26 25.09
CA ASP A 643 3.59 0.12 26.41
C ASP A 643 2.45 1.14 26.30
N ALA A 644 2.60 2.12 25.41
CA ALA A 644 1.54 3.10 25.15
C ALA A 644 0.25 2.46 24.63
N GLY A 645 0.37 1.51 23.70
CA GLY A 645 -0.78 0.83 23.12
C GLY A 645 -1.50 -0.08 24.12
N LEU A 646 -0.75 -0.87 24.89
CA LEU A 646 -1.33 -1.73 25.94
C LEU A 646 -2.00 -0.89 27.04
N PHE A 647 -1.34 0.19 27.49
CA PHE A 647 -1.92 1.09 28.47
C PHE A 647 -3.20 1.76 27.98
N ALA A 648 -3.21 2.24 26.73
CA ALA A 648 -4.39 2.87 26.14
C ALA A 648 -5.58 1.92 26.08
N LEU A 649 -5.34 0.66 25.76
CA LEU A 649 -6.39 -0.35 25.69
C LEU A 649 -6.89 -0.74 27.09
N ASP A 650 -6.01 -0.86 28.08
CA ASP A 650 -6.42 -1.09 29.48
C ASP A 650 -7.24 0.07 30.02
N LEU A 651 -6.83 1.30 29.71
CA LEU A 651 -7.57 2.51 30.05
C LEU A 651 -8.98 2.49 29.43
N CYS A 652 -9.07 2.08 28.17
CA CYS A 652 -10.34 1.95 27.47
C CYS A 652 -11.25 0.90 28.13
N ASP A 653 -10.71 -0.27 28.47
CA ASP A 653 -11.47 -1.35 29.09
C ASP A 653 -11.91 -1.00 30.51
N PHE A 654 -11.04 -0.37 31.30
CA PHE A 654 -11.36 0.13 32.63
C PHE A 654 -12.58 1.05 32.57
N VAL A 655 -12.59 2.00 31.62
CA VAL A 655 -13.71 2.94 31.49
C VAL A 655 -14.98 2.26 30.99
N GLN A 656 -14.88 1.27 30.10
CA GLN A 656 -16.05 0.58 29.55
C GLN A 656 -16.66 -0.46 30.50
N SER A 657 -15.86 -1.06 31.36
CA SER A 657 -16.30 -2.11 32.31
C SER A 657 -16.78 -1.57 33.64
N THR A 658 -16.52 -0.29 33.95
CA THR A 658 -16.94 0.34 35.20
C THR A 658 -18.42 0.77 35.12
N ASP A 659 -19.23 0.36 36.10
CA ASP A 659 -20.56 0.94 36.29
C ASP A 659 -20.45 2.33 36.92
N TRP A 660 -20.54 3.34 36.06
CA TRP A 660 -20.44 4.74 36.47
C TRP A 660 -21.65 5.24 37.25
N THR A 661 -22.82 4.62 37.07
CA THR A 661 -24.04 5.05 37.75
C THR A 661 -23.99 4.73 39.24
N GLU A 662 -23.43 3.59 39.63
CA GLU A 662 -23.14 3.24 41.03
C GLU A 662 -22.14 4.21 41.68
N LYS A 663 -21.30 4.86 40.88
CA LYS A 663 -20.33 5.86 41.33
C LYS A 663 -20.88 7.28 41.30
N GLY A 664 -22.16 7.48 40.99
CA GLY A 664 -22.79 8.80 40.90
C GLY A 664 -22.41 9.59 39.64
N LEU A 665 -21.91 8.93 38.60
CA LEU A 665 -21.52 9.53 37.32
C LEU A 665 -22.52 9.11 36.20
N PRO A 666 -22.57 9.84 35.07
CA PRO A 666 -23.50 9.54 33.99
C PRO A 666 -23.32 8.13 33.42
N GLU A 667 -24.45 7.51 33.05
CA GLU A 667 -24.45 6.27 32.28
C GLU A 667 -23.75 6.50 30.93
N GLY A 668 -22.84 5.59 30.57
CA GLY A 668 -22.11 5.67 29.30
C GLY A 668 -20.95 6.66 29.27
N LEU A 669 -20.45 7.12 30.44
CA LEU A 669 -19.18 7.87 30.53
C LEU A 669 -18.07 7.11 29.77
N ASN A 670 -17.36 7.81 28.87
CA ASN A 670 -16.40 7.16 27.98
C ASN A 670 -15.21 8.07 27.66
N LEU A 671 -14.18 7.50 27.05
CA LEU A 671 -12.97 8.21 26.62
C LEU A 671 -12.79 8.17 25.10
N ARG A 672 -12.21 9.24 24.55
CA ARG A 672 -11.56 9.23 23.24
C ARG A 672 -10.06 9.12 23.47
N ILE A 673 -9.38 8.15 22.88
CA ILE A 673 -7.94 7.94 23.13
C ILE A 673 -7.17 7.97 21.81
N ALA A 674 -6.18 8.84 21.73
CA ALA A 674 -5.29 8.97 20.59
C ALA A 674 -3.84 8.62 20.93
N LEU A 675 -3.18 7.95 19.98
CA LEU A 675 -1.78 7.54 20.05
C LEU A 675 -0.97 8.11 18.88
N HIS A 676 0.26 8.51 19.19
CA HIS A 676 1.24 8.92 18.19
C HIS A 676 2.64 8.53 18.67
N ALA A 677 3.57 8.36 17.73
CA ALA A 677 4.97 8.15 18.03
C ALA A 677 5.81 9.14 17.23
N GLY A 678 6.76 9.81 17.88
CA GLY A 678 7.65 10.72 17.19
C GLY A 678 8.61 11.48 18.12
N PRO A 679 9.53 12.27 17.52
CA PRO A 679 10.49 13.08 18.27
C PRO A 679 9.85 14.15 19.16
N VAL A 680 10.15 14.10 20.45
CA VAL A 680 9.77 15.11 21.44
C VAL A 680 10.98 15.63 22.20
N TYR A 681 10.91 16.89 22.62
CA TYR A 681 11.95 17.53 23.41
C TYR A 681 11.69 17.28 24.90
N ARG A 682 12.66 16.65 25.58
CA ARG A 682 12.63 16.46 27.03
C ARG A 682 13.19 17.69 27.71
N HIS A 683 12.45 18.23 28.68
CA HIS A 683 12.91 19.35 29.50
C HIS A 683 12.35 19.26 30.92
N ILE A 684 12.92 20.06 31.82
CA ILE A 684 12.31 20.32 33.14
C ILE A 684 11.42 21.53 32.96
N ASP A 685 10.13 21.35 33.22
CA ASP A 685 9.15 22.43 33.19
C ASP A 685 9.52 23.47 34.26
N PRO A 686 9.78 24.73 33.88
CA PRO A 686 10.29 25.73 34.81
C PRO A 686 9.25 26.17 35.85
N ILE A 687 7.96 25.87 35.63
CA ILE A 687 6.86 26.21 36.52
C ILE A 687 6.64 25.07 37.53
N THR A 688 6.54 23.83 37.04
CA THR A 688 6.20 22.68 37.90
C THR A 688 7.43 21.99 38.50
N GLY A 689 8.63 22.24 37.97
CA GLY A 689 9.87 21.56 38.35
C GLY A 689 9.94 20.09 37.95
N LYS A 690 8.95 19.58 37.20
CA LYS A 690 8.86 18.18 36.76
C LYS A 690 9.41 18.00 35.35
N ILE A 691 9.81 16.78 35.02
CA ILE A 691 10.15 16.41 33.65
C ILE A 691 8.88 16.50 32.79
N ASN A 692 8.98 17.16 31.65
CA ASN A 692 7.90 17.32 30.70
C ASN A 692 8.42 17.17 29.26
N TYR A 693 7.54 16.78 28.35
CA TYR A 693 7.84 16.54 26.95
C TYR A 693 7.01 17.47 26.06
N ILE A 694 7.66 18.18 25.14
CA ILE A 694 7.01 19.15 24.25
C ILE A 694 7.51 19.00 22.82
N GLY A 695 6.72 19.45 21.85
CA GLY A 695 7.12 19.44 20.45
C GLY A 695 5.95 19.41 19.47
N THR A 696 6.27 19.45 18.18
CA THR A 696 5.29 19.37 17.08
C THR A 696 4.49 18.06 17.13
N HIS A 697 5.16 16.94 17.43
CA HIS A 697 4.54 15.61 17.55
C HIS A 697 3.51 15.50 18.68
N VAL A 698 3.63 16.32 19.74
CA VAL A 698 2.59 16.41 20.79
C VAL A 698 1.27 16.93 20.20
N SER A 699 1.35 17.89 19.27
CA SER A 699 0.18 18.44 18.61
C SER A 699 -0.49 17.43 17.68
N HIS A 700 0.27 16.51 17.05
CA HIS A 700 -0.30 15.47 16.18
C HIS A 700 -1.27 14.59 16.97
N THR A 701 -0.85 14.09 18.13
CA THR A 701 -1.68 13.28 19.03
C THR A 701 -2.97 14.00 19.45
N ALA A 702 -2.85 15.27 19.85
CA ALA A 702 -3.98 16.11 20.26
C ALA A 702 -4.92 16.54 19.10
N ARG A 703 -4.64 16.13 17.86
CA ARG A 703 -5.51 16.37 16.68
C ARG A 703 -6.22 15.10 16.23
N ILE A 704 -5.76 13.94 16.68
CA ILE A 704 -6.40 12.64 16.47
C ILE A 704 -7.47 12.40 17.54
N GLU A 705 -7.24 12.82 18.79
CA GLU A 705 -8.20 12.60 19.89
C GLU A 705 -9.62 13.06 19.53
N PRO A 706 -9.86 14.29 19.03
CA PRO A 706 -11.23 14.76 18.83
C PRO A 706 -12.01 13.99 17.75
N ILE A 707 -11.29 13.35 16.81
CA ILE A 707 -11.89 12.54 15.74
C ILE A 707 -12.05 11.07 16.13
N THR A 708 -11.45 10.66 17.25
CA THR A 708 -11.50 9.29 17.75
C THR A 708 -12.91 9.00 18.29
N PRO A 709 -13.61 7.94 17.86
CA PRO A 709 -14.91 7.61 18.43
C PRO A 709 -14.82 7.29 19.93
N PRO A 710 -15.87 7.59 20.72
CA PRO A 710 -15.96 7.18 22.11
C PRO A 710 -15.67 5.68 22.31
N GLY A 711 -14.82 5.36 23.28
CA GLY A 711 -14.47 3.99 23.61
C GLY A 711 -13.58 3.30 22.59
N LYS A 712 -12.81 4.07 21.82
CA LYS A 712 -11.85 3.55 20.85
C LYS A 712 -10.48 4.19 21.04
N VAL A 713 -9.46 3.48 20.57
CA VAL A 713 -8.08 3.95 20.56
C VAL A 713 -7.63 4.14 19.11
N TYR A 714 -7.46 5.38 18.66
CA TYR A 714 -6.93 5.67 17.34
C TYR A 714 -5.45 6.04 17.40
N ALA A 715 -4.72 5.74 16.33
CA ALA A 715 -3.30 5.99 16.21
C ALA A 715 -2.92 6.55 14.83
N SER A 716 -1.85 7.35 14.80
CA SER A 716 -1.24 7.80 13.55
C SER A 716 -0.53 6.68 12.79
N GLN A 717 -0.30 6.83 11.48
CA GLN A 717 0.59 5.96 10.69
C GLN A 717 1.98 5.80 11.30
N ALA A 718 2.54 6.86 11.88
CA ALA A 718 3.85 6.80 12.53
C ALA A 718 3.88 5.81 13.71
N PHE A 719 2.80 5.76 14.49
CA PHE A 719 2.68 4.80 15.58
C PHE A 719 2.57 3.37 15.04
N ALA A 720 1.74 3.14 14.01
CA ALA A 720 1.59 1.83 13.38
C ALA A 720 2.91 1.33 12.74
N ALA A 721 3.60 2.20 12.01
CA ALA A 721 4.90 1.90 11.40
C ALA A 721 5.95 1.59 12.46
N ILE A 722 6.05 2.39 13.54
CA ILE A 722 6.99 2.10 14.62
C ILE A 722 6.60 0.82 15.37
N ALA A 723 5.31 0.51 15.54
CA ALA A 723 4.88 -0.76 16.15
C ALA A 723 5.27 -1.98 15.30
N SER A 724 5.15 -1.88 13.97
CA SER A 724 5.63 -2.91 13.04
C SER A 724 7.15 -3.05 13.09
N CYS A 725 7.85 -1.92 13.11
CA CYS A 725 9.31 -1.82 13.23
C CYS A 725 9.84 -2.45 14.54
N ASP A 726 9.16 -2.22 15.66
CA ASP A 726 9.52 -2.73 16.98
C ASP A 726 8.96 -4.16 17.22
N GLU A 727 8.38 -4.78 16.19
CA GLU A 727 7.80 -6.14 16.24
C GLU A 727 6.76 -6.35 17.34
N VAL A 728 5.93 -5.34 17.59
CA VAL A 728 4.92 -5.42 18.64
C VAL A 728 3.85 -6.42 18.24
N CYS A 729 3.79 -7.54 18.98
CA CYS A 729 2.95 -8.68 18.63
C CYS A 729 1.61 -8.68 19.38
N GLU A 730 1.48 -7.95 20.48
CA GLU A 730 0.28 -7.92 21.33
C GLU A 730 -0.82 -7.01 20.80
N LEU A 731 -0.49 -6.17 19.81
CA LEU A 731 -1.37 -5.15 19.25
C LEU A 731 -1.59 -5.39 17.76
N THR A 732 -2.77 -4.99 17.27
CA THR A 732 -2.99 -4.75 15.83
C THR A 732 -3.32 -3.28 15.62
N CYS A 733 -2.87 -2.74 14.48
CA CYS A 733 -3.20 -1.39 14.04
C CYS A 733 -4.02 -1.51 12.76
N ASP A 734 -5.35 -1.51 12.88
CA ASP A 734 -6.26 -1.72 11.75
C ASP A 734 -6.48 -0.39 11.02
N TYR A 735 -6.27 -0.34 9.71
CA TYR A 735 -6.47 0.91 8.97
C TYR A 735 -7.94 1.38 9.00
N VAL A 736 -8.13 2.66 9.31
CA VAL A 736 -9.45 3.31 9.41
C VAL A 736 -9.74 4.19 8.20
N GLY A 737 -8.70 4.60 7.46
CA GLY A 737 -8.79 5.49 6.32
C GLY A 737 -7.96 6.77 6.47
N GLN A 738 -7.97 7.55 5.39
CA GLN A 738 -7.55 8.94 5.37
C GLN A 738 -8.57 9.79 6.12
N THR A 739 -8.23 10.24 7.33
CA THR A 739 -9.15 11.05 8.16
C THR A 739 -8.69 12.50 8.25
N PRO A 740 -9.60 13.48 8.08
CA PRO A 740 -9.27 14.87 8.34
C PRO A 740 -9.08 15.04 9.84
N TRP A 741 -7.86 15.35 10.26
CA TRP A 741 -7.54 15.62 11.66
C TRP A 741 -8.13 16.96 12.09
N ALA A 742 -8.42 17.08 13.38
CA ALA A 742 -9.13 18.23 13.93
C ALA A 742 -8.44 19.57 13.62
N LYS A 743 -9.20 20.68 13.65
CA LYS A 743 -8.70 22.05 13.42
C LYS A 743 -8.04 22.27 12.05
N GLY A 744 -8.48 21.53 11.02
CA GLY A 744 -7.96 21.68 9.65
C GLY A 744 -6.49 21.32 9.50
N TYR A 745 -5.98 20.40 10.33
CA TYR A 745 -4.56 20.04 10.37
C TYR A 745 -4.08 19.33 9.09
N GLY A 746 -5.00 18.69 8.38
CA GLY A 746 -4.75 17.91 7.17
C GLY A 746 -5.47 16.56 7.23
N THR A 747 -5.39 15.80 6.15
CA THR A 747 -5.95 14.45 6.07
C THR A 747 -4.80 13.45 6.11
N PHE A 748 -4.85 12.51 7.06
CA PHE A 748 -3.75 11.56 7.28
C PHE A 748 -4.25 10.12 7.48
N PRO A 749 -3.41 9.11 7.13
CA PRO A 749 -3.71 7.72 7.42
C PRO A 749 -3.86 7.50 8.93
N THR A 750 -5.00 6.94 9.32
CA THR A 750 -5.37 6.73 10.74
C THR A 750 -5.69 5.26 10.98
N TYR A 751 -5.30 4.76 12.15
CA TYR A 751 -5.38 3.35 12.51
C TYR A 751 -6.16 3.17 13.82
N HIS A 752 -6.91 2.09 13.94
CA HIS A 752 -7.59 1.70 15.16
C HIS A 752 -6.73 0.63 15.85
N VAL A 753 -6.26 0.94 17.05
CA VAL A 753 -5.42 0.03 17.83
C VAL A 753 -6.31 -0.92 18.61
N ARG A 754 -5.98 -2.20 18.54
CA ARG A 754 -6.68 -3.28 19.24
C ARG A 754 -5.68 -4.26 19.85
N ARG A 755 -6.14 -5.03 20.84
CA ARG A 755 -5.41 -6.24 21.22
C ARG A 755 -5.46 -7.23 20.08
N ARG A 756 -4.30 -7.75 19.74
CA ARG A 756 -4.25 -9.02 19.04
C ARG A 756 -4.77 -10.07 20.01
N GLN A 757 -5.65 -10.97 19.57
CA GLN A 757 -6.07 -12.10 20.39
C GLN A 757 -4.87 -13.06 20.53
N VAL A 758 -3.97 -12.72 21.43
CA VAL A 758 -2.88 -13.56 21.91
C VAL A 758 -3.25 -13.82 23.35
N ASP A 759 -3.66 -15.05 23.66
CA ASP A 759 -4.07 -15.35 25.03
C ASP A 759 -2.88 -15.18 25.99
N ARG A 760 -3.23 -14.67 27.16
CA ARG A 760 -2.44 -14.80 28.38
C ARG A 760 -2.13 -16.29 28.54
N ALA A 761 -0.85 -16.60 28.43
CA ALA A 761 -0.26 -17.93 28.64
C ALA A 761 -0.74 -18.60 29.92
#